data_AF-A0A952PLF4-F1
#
_entry.id   AF-A0A952PLF4-F1
#
_cell.length_a   1.000
_cell.length_b   1.000
_cell.length_c   1.000
_cell.angle_alpha   90.00
_cell.angle_beta   90.00
_cell.angle_gamma   90.00
#
_symmetry.space_group_name_H-M   'P 1'
#
loop_
_entity.id
_entity.type
_entity.pdbx_description
1 polymer ?
#
loop_
_entity_poly.entity_id
_entity_poly.type
_entity_poly.pdbx_seq_one_letter_code
_entity_poly.pdbx_strand_id
1 'polypeptide(L)'
;MRKYPYLFLPIAATLALTVGCSSTAQTPPDDDIMPAITPSGAVRPEDDTSAGENEAAEDATTAATAVTSEQKRVAVSPQLEPGFMKVSKELRDAVGSVKQSPPAHSIELLRNLRKNLFAPPHEKQLSAYLLGSILIQQPSPEAQQEAFDLFVEAAGNDALATPARTHAADIASAANDEKKVQAVLSPLLKKAEAAARAATEKAKSQSSQTGVTVHHAKRDPALPEAIYRLGESFYRAKDFGSATNVFERVRELYPDTEYATGASWYLGSISLETERDWKTALKEFRHYLQVCPQGKNALKIVQLMVDAATPTPTAGASSGSAPVSENNGAPGNASGSTLNRNAGQNPSAAVSNLQNPKAAASSQNATLAPQIELTANDRALIAMALYKHGRYADAVATWDQIGSKNIYRSVCLLKTGRRAEGVTALLQAVEAEPKNSAIPDVASAFCKPVTSKEALALWQEILKRNPGQLDEALWNVAKRLGTPQGAPYYARLIAERPTSQYAPESAWWLIWSSAKQGYAAPAPNKKAFFTQALAHCDKAMAKYAHTHIGPKFAFWRGKLQEALGQKTQAIASYDYCDQQFPGSYYGYRSKACAAHLRSVGTDKPVADRKWSFTIGRANPDPNWNWPEPPVLFHWQKVPSSIGETAATLLWLRQYDEAFKYATGKVPQEIKAWVLLKQGQTLKANANASVNLEGHPQQTPRWRFAFPLAYGNIIEREARKHNLDPLLIHGLIRQESRYDYKALSRSNAMGLMQLLKGTAYGVAKHNGITLNATEDIFTPDINIRLGTAYVASVLKRANNNAMLAVASYNGGPNAVARWLKQHQAQGISDMDVYVENIPYDETRDYVRKVFSHYWNYEQLYLHQHKN
;
A
#
# COMPACT_ATOMS: atom_id res chain seq x y z
N MET A 1 -1.71 25.56 30.77
CA MET A 1 -0.49 24.77 30.52
C MET A 1 -0.68 23.24 30.72
N ARG A 2 -1.70 22.60 30.16
CA ARG A 2 -1.85 21.12 30.18
C ARG A 2 -2.35 20.50 28.85
N LYS A 3 -2.34 21.27 27.75
CA LYS A 3 -2.86 20.78 26.45
C LYS A 3 -1.88 20.86 25.26
N TYR A 4 -0.76 21.58 25.34
CA TYR A 4 0.24 21.64 24.24
C TYR A 4 1.66 21.90 24.79
N PRO A 5 2.49 20.87 25.06
CA PRO A 5 3.83 21.07 25.60
C PRO A 5 4.91 21.40 24.54
N TYR A 6 4.59 21.42 23.24
CA TYR A 6 5.57 21.64 22.16
C TYR A 6 5.48 23.01 21.46
N LEU A 7 4.79 23.98 22.07
CA LEU A 7 4.54 25.31 21.49
C LEU A 7 5.18 26.47 22.28
N PHE A 8 6.10 26.20 23.21
CA PHE A 8 6.82 27.24 23.97
C PHE A 8 8.32 26.97 24.05
N LEU A 9 9.01 26.96 22.90
CA LEU A 9 10.47 26.92 22.87
C LEU A 9 11.18 27.96 21.97
N PRO A 10 10.53 29.07 21.56
CA PRO A 10 11.30 30.24 21.14
C PRO A 10 10.80 31.56 21.76
N ILE A 11 10.51 31.60 23.07
CA ILE A 11 10.22 32.88 23.79
C ILE A 11 11.12 33.09 25.02
N ALA A 12 12.00 32.14 25.38
CA ALA A 12 12.93 32.32 26.50
C ALA A 12 14.29 32.95 26.12
N ALA A 13 14.56 33.21 24.83
CA ALA A 13 15.86 33.69 24.36
C ALA A 13 15.92 35.19 24.01
N THR A 14 14.85 35.96 24.24
CA THR A 14 14.80 37.40 23.88
C THR A 14 14.44 38.31 25.06
N LEU A 15 14.70 37.87 26.30
CA LEU A 15 14.46 38.67 27.51
C LEU A 15 15.63 38.60 28.51
N ALA A 16 16.86 38.54 27.99
CA ALA A 16 18.10 38.64 28.76
C ALA A 16 19.01 39.81 28.33
N LEU A 17 18.45 40.81 27.63
CA LEU A 17 19.13 42.07 27.32
C LEU A 17 18.16 43.22 27.57
N THR A 18 17.82 43.47 28.84
CA THR A 18 17.45 44.80 29.37
C THR A 18 17.16 44.69 30.88
N VAL A 19 17.88 45.51 31.65
CA VAL A 19 17.68 45.84 33.08
C VAL A 19 18.16 44.82 34.12
N GLY A 20 19.20 45.22 34.86
CA GLY A 20 19.68 44.52 36.06
C GLY A 20 19.08 45.05 37.35
N CYS A 21 19.03 44.20 38.38
CA CYS A 21 19.37 44.53 39.77
C CYS A 21 19.27 43.29 40.69
N SER A 22 20.28 43.22 41.56
CA SER A 22 20.48 42.53 42.85
C SER A 22 19.37 41.72 43.55
N SER A 23 19.74 40.54 44.08
CA SER A 23 19.68 40.10 45.51
C SER A 23 19.93 38.57 45.57
N THR A 24 21.13 38.10 45.94
CA THR A 24 21.63 37.67 47.27
C THR A 24 21.09 36.34 47.83
N ALA A 25 22.06 35.42 48.09
CA ALA A 25 22.11 34.34 49.10
C ALA A 25 21.21 33.10 48.84
N GLN A 26 21.60 31.83 49.07
CA GLN A 26 22.68 31.20 49.87
C GLN A 26 22.78 29.70 49.47
N THR A 27 24.00 29.14 49.40
CA THR A 27 24.34 27.70 49.52
C THR A 27 24.49 27.31 51.03
N PRO A 28 24.89 26.09 51.50
CA PRO A 28 25.19 24.73 50.93
C PRO A 28 24.49 23.61 51.81
N PRO A 29 25.01 22.37 52.12
CA PRO A 29 26.14 21.50 51.66
C PRO A 29 25.73 20.00 51.49
N ASP A 30 26.56 18.96 51.40
CA ASP A 30 27.80 18.52 50.68
C ASP A 30 27.94 16.99 50.98
N ASP A 31 28.94 16.34 50.35
CA ASP A 31 29.64 15.08 50.72
C ASP A 31 29.03 13.70 50.29
N ASP A 32 29.76 12.71 49.74
CA ASP A 32 31.19 12.35 49.87
C ASP A 32 31.77 11.54 48.66
N ILE A 33 32.97 11.96 48.20
CA ILE A 33 34.27 11.25 48.00
C ILE A 33 34.47 10.02 47.04
N MET A 34 35.50 10.21 46.19
CA MET A 34 36.28 9.38 45.21
C MET A 34 37.12 8.21 45.84
N PRO A 35 37.99 7.37 45.16
CA PRO A 35 38.72 7.57 43.89
C PRO A 35 39.00 6.33 42.98
N ALA A 36 39.80 6.58 41.92
CA ALA A 36 40.20 5.73 40.79
C ALA A 36 41.41 4.79 41.00
N ILE A 37 41.54 3.73 40.19
CA ILE A 37 42.75 2.88 40.03
C ILE A 37 42.93 2.43 38.55
N THR A 38 44.19 2.45 38.07
CA THR A 38 44.78 2.08 36.76
C THR A 38 44.98 0.57 36.51
N PRO A 39 45.20 0.07 35.27
CA PRO A 39 45.72 -1.28 35.05
C PRO A 39 47.13 -1.33 34.39
N SER A 40 47.89 -2.35 34.79
CA SER A 40 49.21 -2.78 34.27
C SER A 40 49.16 -4.28 33.93
N GLY A 41 49.97 -4.72 32.95
CA GLY A 41 50.49 -6.10 32.89
C GLY A 41 50.21 -6.88 31.60
N ALA A 42 51.27 -7.20 30.86
CA ALA A 42 51.31 -8.02 29.64
C ALA A 42 52.12 -9.32 29.87
N VAL A 43 51.84 -10.42 29.16
CA VAL A 43 52.77 -11.55 28.89
C VAL A 43 52.41 -12.28 27.56
N ARG A 44 53.45 -12.73 26.82
CA ARG A 44 53.53 -13.49 25.53
C ARG A 44 53.24 -15.01 25.63
N PRO A 45 53.20 -15.76 24.49
CA PRO A 45 54.34 -16.62 24.00
C PRO A 45 54.48 -16.60 22.44
N GLU A 46 55.61 -16.79 21.74
CA GLU A 46 56.66 -17.85 21.56
C GLU A 46 56.31 -19.08 20.69
N ASP A 47 57.32 -19.50 19.91
CA ASP A 47 57.37 -20.01 18.51
C ASP A 47 57.47 -21.54 18.31
N ASP A 48 57.62 -21.94 17.02
CA ASP A 48 58.27 -23.12 16.42
C ASP A 48 57.44 -24.41 16.16
N THR A 49 57.58 -25.18 15.05
CA THR A 49 58.45 -25.17 13.84
C THR A 49 57.99 -26.24 12.81
N SER A 50 58.28 -25.98 11.51
CA SER A 50 58.74 -26.91 10.43
C SER A 50 57.87 -28.11 9.99
N ALA A 51 57.99 -28.74 8.81
CA ALA A 51 58.45 -28.50 7.43
C ALA A 51 58.33 -29.87 6.71
N GLY A 52 58.11 -29.92 5.39
CA GLY A 52 58.28 -31.17 4.62
C GLY A 52 57.51 -31.26 3.29
N GLU A 53 58.26 -31.35 2.19
CA GLU A 53 57.91 -31.31 0.76
C GLU A 53 57.47 -32.68 0.18
N ASN A 54 56.66 -32.71 -0.90
CA ASN A 54 57.04 -33.20 -2.25
C ASN A 54 55.86 -33.52 -3.21
N GLU A 55 55.99 -32.93 -4.41
CA GLU A 55 55.71 -33.35 -5.80
C GLU A 55 54.62 -34.36 -6.25
N ALA A 56 53.89 -33.89 -7.29
CA ALA A 56 53.57 -34.52 -8.59
C ALA A 56 52.22 -35.23 -8.85
N ALA A 57 51.54 -34.63 -9.86
CA ALA A 57 50.84 -35.22 -11.02
C ALA A 57 49.34 -35.60 -10.96
N GLU A 58 48.63 -34.91 -11.86
CA GLU A 58 47.55 -35.33 -12.77
C GLU A 58 46.08 -35.43 -12.32
N ASP A 59 45.32 -34.56 -13.00
CA ASP A 59 43.98 -34.70 -13.58
C ASP A 59 42.68 -34.54 -12.77
N ALA A 60 42.00 -33.48 -13.20
CA ALA A 60 40.59 -33.43 -13.60
C ALA A 60 39.49 -33.42 -12.51
N THR A 61 39.03 -32.19 -12.29
CA THR A 61 37.61 -31.78 -12.23
C THR A 61 36.80 -32.22 -11.01
N THR A 62 36.32 -31.22 -10.25
CA THR A 62 34.90 -30.95 -9.90
C THR A 62 34.76 -30.39 -8.47
N ALA A 63 34.31 -29.14 -8.43
CA ALA A 63 33.55 -28.45 -7.38
C ALA A 63 33.48 -29.04 -5.95
N ALA A 64 34.08 -28.34 -4.98
CA ALA A 64 33.50 -28.11 -3.65
C ALA A 64 34.27 -27.00 -2.88
N THR A 65 33.52 -25.99 -2.43
CA THR A 65 33.67 -25.23 -1.16
C THR A 65 35.03 -25.14 -0.45
N ALA A 66 35.52 -23.91 -0.25
CA ALA A 66 35.75 -23.29 1.07
C ALA A 66 36.58 -22.01 0.91
N VAL A 67 36.10 -20.87 1.40
CA VAL A 67 36.95 -19.71 1.69
C VAL A 67 36.87 -19.46 3.18
N THR A 68 37.91 -19.92 3.87
CA THR A 68 38.23 -19.57 5.26
C THR A 68 38.84 -18.18 5.32
N SER A 69 38.32 -17.41 6.29
CA SER A 69 38.99 -16.40 7.12
C SER A 69 40.40 -15.92 6.74
N GLU A 70 40.52 -14.60 6.55
CA GLU A 70 41.63 -13.84 7.12
C GLU A 70 41.15 -12.45 7.58
N GLN A 71 40.97 -12.32 8.89
CA GLN A 71 40.76 -11.05 9.58
C GLN A 71 42.14 -10.38 9.78
N LYS A 72 42.38 -9.25 9.13
CA LYS A 72 43.29 -8.22 9.66
C LYS A 72 42.44 -7.13 10.30
N ARG A 73 42.44 -7.09 11.64
CA ARG A 73 41.91 -5.98 12.45
C ARG A 73 42.70 -4.71 12.12
N VAL A 74 42.02 -3.72 11.56
CA VAL A 74 42.45 -2.32 11.65
C VAL A 74 41.61 -1.70 12.76
N ALA A 75 42.24 -1.41 13.90
CA ALA A 75 41.67 -0.52 14.89
C ALA A 75 41.71 0.91 14.32
N VAL A 76 40.56 1.58 14.22
CA VAL A 76 40.49 3.01 13.90
C VAL A 76 39.70 3.71 15.00
N SER A 77 40.32 4.72 15.59
CA SER A 77 39.85 5.55 16.71
C SER A 77 38.50 6.25 16.49
N PRO A 78 37.70 6.45 17.54
CA PRO A 78 36.46 7.23 17.51
C PRO A 78 36.75 8.72 17.70
N GLN A 79 37.13 9.46 16.65
CA GLN A 79 37.41 10.90 16.76
C GLN A 79 36.81 11.79 15.64
N LEU A 80 35.82 11.30 14.88
CA LEU A 80 35.15 12.11 13.84
C LEU A 80 33.85 12.83 14.28
N GLU A 81 33.52 12.84 15.58
CA GLU A 81 32.18 13.26 16.04
C GLU A 81 31.90 14.78 16.25
N PRO A 82 32.82 15.70 16.60
CA PRO A 82 32.38 17.06 17.00
C PRO A 82 32.00 18.02 15.85
N GLY A 83 32.70 17.96 14.71
CA GLY A 83 32.50 18.92 13.60
C GLY A 83 31.21 18.70 12.79
N PHE A 84 30.84 17.43 12.60
CA PHE A 84 29.70 17.02 11.76
C PHE A 84 28.34 17.23 12.44
N MET A 85 28.31 17.15 13.78
CA MET A 85 27.12 17.40 14.61
C MET A 85 26.71 18.89 14.63
N LYS A 86 27.64 19.82 14.40
CA LYS A 86 27.35 21.27 14.33
C LYS A 86 26.66 21.64 13.01
N VAL A 87 27.18 21.16 11.87
CA VAL A 87 26.66 21.43 10.52
C VAL A 87 25.25 20.84 10.31
N SER A 88 24.98 19.67 10.89
CA SER A 88 23.68 18.97 10.75
C SER A 88 22.54 19.56 11.60
N LYS A 89 22.86 20.37 12.62
CA LYS A 89 21.90 21.18 13.38
C LYS A 89 21.53 22.45 12.59
N GLU A 90 22.54 23.13 12.05
CA GLU A 90 22.38 24.35 11.23
C GLU A 90 21.53 24.11 9.97
N LEU A 91 21.70 22.98 9.28
CA LEU A 91 20.92 22.62 8.08
C LEU A 91 19.43 22.35 8.38
N ARG A 92 19.14 21.81 9.57
CA ARG A 92 17.79 21.45 10.03
C ARG A 92 17.00 22.69 10.46
N ASP A 93 17.68 23.62 11.13
CA ASP A 93 17.12 24.91 11.55
C ASP A 93 16.90 25.84 10.33
N ALA A 94 17.74 25.75 9.29
CA ALA A 94 17.60 26.53 8.05
C ALA A 94 16.36 26.15 7.21
N VAL A 95 16.11 24.86 6.97
CA VAL A 95 14.97 24.39 6.14
C VAL A 95 13.62 24.66 6.80
N GLY A 96 13.55 24.61 8.14
CA GLY A 96 12.35 24.98 8.90
C GLY A 96 12.03 26.49 8.81
N SER A 97 13.06 27.33 8.74
CA SER A 97 12.95 28.80 8.79
C SER A 97 12.55 29.44 7.44
N VAL A 98 12.91 28.82 6.31
CA VAL A 98 12.63 29.32 4.95
C VAL A 98 11.15 29.27 4.57
N LYS A 99 10.36 28.33 5.13
CA LYS A 99 8.91 28.24 4.89
C LYS A 99 8.09 29.37 5.55
N GLN A 100 8.69 30.14 6.46
CA GLN A 100 7.98 31.13 7.29
C GLN A 100 8.55 32.57 7.19
N SER A 101 9.55 32.82 6.33
CA SER A 101 10.29 34.09 6.30
C SER A 101 10.05 34.94 5.03
N PRO A 102 10.21 36.28 5.09
CA PRO A 102 10.10 37.17 3.94
C PRO A 102 11.15 36.90 2.84
N PRO A 103 10.86 37.21 1.56
CA PRO A 103 11.66 36.78 0.40
C PRO A 103 13.16 37.11 0.46
N ALA A 104 13.52 38.30 0.94
CA ALA A 104 14.91 38.76 0.99
C ALA A 104 15.80 37.96 1.96
N HIS A 105 15.23 37.46 3.08
CA HIS A 105 15.98 36.70 4.09
C HIS A 105 16.15 35.24 3.68
N SER A 106 15.17 34.68 2.97
CA SER A 106 15.25 33.36 2.36
C SER A 106 16.35 33.30 1.29
N ILE A 107 16.53 34.36 0.51
CA ILE A 107 17.57 34.46 -0.54
C ILE A 107 18.99 34.47 0.07
N GLU A 108 19.21 35.19 1.17
CA GLU A 108 20.52 35.28 1.86
C GLU A 108 20.96 33.92 2.47
N LEU A 109 20.02 33.21 3.09
CA LEU A 109 20.25 31.88 3.68
C LEU A 109 20.64 30.84 2.62
N LEU A 110 20.02 30.93 1.44
CA LEU A 110 20.26 30.02 0.31
C LEU A 110 21.60 30.27 -0.37
N ARG A 111 22.04 31.54 -0.49
CA ARG A 111 23.39 31.88 -0.97
C ARG A 111 24.50 31.38 -0.05
N ASN A 112 24.26 31.32 1.26
CA ASN A 112 25.21 30.76 2.22
C ASN A 112 25.26 29.23 2.18
N LEU A 113 24.13 28.54 1.97
CA LEU A 113 24.09 27.10 1.70
C LEU A 113 24.84 26.73 0.40
N ARG A 114 24.67 27.53 -0.66
CA ARG A 114 25.38 27.41 -1.95
C ARG A 114 26.91 27.43 -1.80
N LYS A 115 27.45 28.21 -0.86
CA LYS A 115 28.90 28.33 -0.62
C LYS A 115 29.52 27.14 0.13
N ASN A 116 28.72 26.38 0.89
CA ASN A 116 29.23 25.36 1.83
C ASN A 116 28.93 23.91 1.40
N LEU A 117 28.39 23.69 0.19
CA LEU A 117 28.10 22.38 -0.38
C LEU A 117 29.37 21.66 -0.86
N PHE A 118 30.01 20.90 0.03
CA PHE A 118 31.04 19.92 -0.33
C PHE A 118 30.38 18.59 -0.70
N ALA A 119 29.86 18.50 -1.93
CA ALA A 119 29.27 17.27 -2.47
C ALA A 119 29.70 17.03 -3.94
N PRO A 120 29.82 15.77 -4.39
CA PRO A 120 30.13 15.41 -5.77
C PRO A 120 29.09 15.93 -6.80
N PRO A 121 29.45 16.00 -8.11
CA PRO A 121 28.72 16.79 -9.12
C PRO A 121 27.22 16.46 -9.28
N HIS A 122 26.84 15.19 -9.17
CA HIS A 122 25.44 14.76 -9.31
C HIS A 122 24.56 15.15 -8.11
N GLU A 123 25.15 15.31 -6.92
CA GLU A 123 24.44 15.73 -5.70
C GLU A 123 24.22 17.26 -5.66
N LYS A 124 25.08 18.03 -6.35
CA LYS A 124 24.89 19.49 -6.57
C LYS A 124 23.71 19.77 -7.50
N GLN A 125 23.57 19.02 -8.59
CA GLN A 125 22.49 19.17 -9.58
C GLN A 125 21.10 18.90 -8.98
N LEU A 126 21.00 17.89 -8.13
CA LEU A 126 19.76 17.49 -7.48
C LEU A 126 19.34 18.44 -6.36
N SER A 127 20.30 18.96 -5.61
CA SER A 127 20.08 20.02 -4.61
C SER A 127 19.59 21.31 -5.29
N ALA A 128 20.20 21.70 -6.42
CA ALA A 128 19.79 22.85 -7.22
C ALA A 128 18.39 22.69 -7.83
N TYR A 129 18.01 21.51 -8.30
CA TYR A 129 16.67 21.19 -8.81
C TYR A 129 15.57 21.34 -7.74
N LEU A 130 15.78 20.78 -6.55
CA LEU A 130 14.83 20.90 -5.43
C LEU A 130 14.70 22.34 -4.95
N LEU A 131 15.81 23.07 -4.88
CA LEU A 131 15.83 24.50 -4.54
C LEU A 131 15.09 25.36 -5.57
N GLY A 132 15.28 25.13 -6.87
CA GLY A 132 14.58 25.83 -7.95
C GLY A 132 13.07 25.58 -7.95
N SER A 133 12.63 24.35 -7.66
CA SER A 133 11.21 23.99 -7.61
C SER A 133 10.43 24.69 -6.47
N ILE A 134 11.10 24.97 -5.36
CA ILE A 134 10.53 25.68 -4.19
C ILE A 134 10.42 27.19 -4.48
N LEU A 135 11.39 27.74 -5.21
CA LEU A 135 11.47 29.17 -5.52
C LEU A 135 10.50 29.60 -6.64
N ILE A 136 10.13 28.70 -7.57
CA ILE A 136 9.17 28.99 -8.66
C ILE A 136 7.74 29.28 -8.15
N GLN A 137 7.41 28.82 -6.94
CA GLN A 137 6.10 29.08 -6.32
C GLN A 137 6.06 30.44 -5.59
N GLN A 138 7.16 31.19 -5.57
CA GLN A 138 7.24 32.50 -4.94
C GLN A 138 6.92 33.62 -5.95
N PRO A 139 6.19 34.67 -5.53
CA PRO A 139 5.78 35.77 -6.42
C PRO A 139 6.89 36.81 -6.69
N SER A 140 8.11 36.64 -6.16
CA SER A 140 9.22 37.59 -6.35
C SER A 140 10.00 37.29 -7.65
N PRO A 141 10.22 38.31 -8.51
CA PRO A 141 11.04 38.17 -9.71
C PRO A 141 12.49 37.75 -9.42
N GLU A 142 13.09 38.23 -8.32
CA GLU A 142 14.44 37.83 -7.92
C GLU A 142 14.52 36.37 -7.48
N ALA A 143 13.48 35.86 -6.80
CA ALA A 143 13.39 34.46 -6.42
C ALA A 143 13.21 33.54 -7.64
N GLN A 144 12.44 33.99 -8.64
CA GLN A 144 12.25 33.27 -9.90
C GLN A 144 13.53 33.26 -10.77
N GLN A 145 14.30 34.35 -10.74
CA GLN A 145 15.61 34.43 -11.40
C GLN A 145 16.64 33.49 -10.75
N GLU A 146 16.73 33.47 -9.41
CA GLU A 146 17.64 32.54 -8.71
C GLU A 146 17.20 31.08 -8.90
N ALA A 147 15.89 30.81 -8.98
CA ALA A 147 15.36 29.50 -9.35
C ALA A 147 15.84 29.06 -10.74
N PHE A 148 15.71 29.96 -11.72
CA PHE A 148 16.11 29.72 -13.10
C PHE A 148 17.62 29.49 -13.24
N ASP A 149 18.43 30.28 -12.54
CA ASP A 149 19.89 30.12 -12.54
C ASP A 149 20.32 28.78 -11.93
N LEU A 150 19.65 28.32 -10.86
CA LEU A 150 19.86 26.99 -10.27
C LEU A 150 19.40 25.86 -11.21
N PHE A 151 18.33 26.06 -11.99
CA PHE A 151 17.90 25.11 -13.02
C PHE A 151 18.91 25.03 -14.18
N VAL A 152 19.48 26.16 -14.61
CA VAL A 152 20.52 26.22 -15.65
C VAL A 152 21.82 25.54 -15.17
N GLU A 153 22.18 25.75 -13.90
CA GLU A 153 23.34 25.10 -13.26
C GLU A 153 23.12 23.58 -13.12
N ALA A 154 21.89 23.13 -12.82
CA ALA A 154 21.51 21.72 -12.78
C ALA A 154 21.53 21.03 -14.16
N ALA A 155 21.21 21.77 -15.24
CA ALA A 155 21.17 21.27 -16.61
C ALA A 155 22.57 21.06 -17.25
N GLY A 156 23.63 21.54 -16.60
CA GLY A 156 25.02 21.17 -16.88
C GLY A 156 25.51 21.43 -18.31
N ASN A 157 25.68 22.70 -18.71
CA ASN A 157 26.57 23.07 -19.82
C ASN A 157 26.95 24.57 -19.81
N ASP A 158 28.26 24.89 -19.76
CA ASP A 158 28.78 26.28 -19.68
C ASP A 158 28.45 27.15 -20.91
N ALA A 159 28.08 26.54 -22.04
CA ALA A 159 27.74 27.26 -23.28
C ALA A 159 26.40 28.02 -23.20
N LEU A 160 25.48 27.64 -22.30
CA LEU A 160 24.20 28.34 -22.07
C LEU A 160 24.27 29.37 -20.94
N ALA A 161 25.24 29.24 -20.03
CA ALA A 161 25.40 30.12 -18.89
C ALA A 161 25.86 31.54 -19.30
N THR A 162 26.66 31.64 -20.36
CA THR A 162 27.25 32.92 -20.77
C THR A 162 26.25 33.87 -21.47
N PRO A 163 25.40 33.41 -22.42
CA PRO A 163 24.36 34.24 -23.04
C PRO A 163 23.21 34.60 -22.09
N ALA A 164 22.82 33.69 -21.19
CA ALA A 164 21.77 33.91 -20.20
C ALA A 164 22.16 35.00 -19.17
N ARG A 165 23.43 35.00 -18.73
CA ARG A 165 23.99 36.06 -17.88
C ARG A 165 24.06 37.42 -18.57
N THR A 166 24.20 37.46 -19.90
CA THR A 166 24.29 38.73 -20.65
C THR A 166 22.93 39.39 -20.90
N HIS A 167 21.82 38.63 -20.90
CA HIS A 167 20.47 39.15 -21.16
C HIS A 167 19.61 39.27 -19.89
N ALA A 168 20.15 38.93 -18.71
CA ALA A 168 19.45 39.05 -17.42
C ALA A 168 18.98 40.49 -17.13
N ALA A 169 19.73 41.50 -17.57
CA ALA A 169 19.34 42.91 -17.48
C ALA A 169 18.14 43.26 -18.37
N ASP A 170 18.07 42.67 -19.57
CA ASP A 170 16.98 42.92 -20.53
C ASP A 170 15.67 42.25 -20.06
N ILE A 171 15.76 41.05 -19.48
CA ILE A 171 14.62 40.33 -18.88
C ILE A 171 14.08 41.09 -17.66
N ALA A 172 14.96 41.61 -16.80
CA ALA A 172 14.58 42.44 -15.65
C ALA A 172 13.92 43.77 -16.09
N SER A 173 14.36 44.36 -17.20
CA SER A 173 13.77 45.59 -17.75
C SER A 173 12.43 45.38 -18.46
N ALA A 174 12.14 44.15 -18.90
CA ALA A 174 10.92 43.78 -19.62
C ALA A 174 9.80 43.23 -18.71
N ALA A 175 10.01 43.14 -17.39
CA ALA A 175 9.15 42.44 -16.43
C ALA A 175 7.67 42.90 -16.35
N ASN A 176 7.34 44.05 -16.95
CA ASN A 176 5.97 44.59 -17.00
C ASN A 176 5.32 44.53 -18.40
N ASP A 177 5.99 43.93 -19.40
CA ASP A 177 5.50 43.85 -20.78
C ASP A 177 5.68 42.43 -21.36
N GLU A 178 4.60 41.66 -21.32
CA GLU A 178 4.53 40.25 -21.69
C GLU A 178 5.01 39.99 -23.13
N LYS A 179 4.77 40.94 -24.07
CA LYS A 179 5.22 40.82 -25.46
C LYS A 179 6.74 40.97 -25.61
N LYS A 180 7.39 41.74 -24.74
CA LYS A 180 8.85 41.92 -24.75
C LYS A 180 9.58 40.76 -24.09
N VAL A 181 9.04 40.22 -23.00
CA VAL A 181 9.53 38.98 -22.38
C VAL A 181 9.49 37.83 -23.39
N GLN A 182 8.40 37.73 -24.17
CA GLN A 182 8.25 36.74 -25.22
C GLN A 182 9.22 36.94 -26.40
N ALA A 183 9.52 38.18 -26.77
CA ALA A 183 10.51 38.51 -27.80
C ALA A 183 11.96 38.16 -27.41
N VAL A 184 12.29 38.22 -26.11
CA VAL A 184 13.62 37.85 -25.57
C VAL A 184 13.75 36.35 -25.35
N LEU A 185 12.68 35.67 -24.90
CA LEU A 185 12.70 34.22 -24.65
C LEU A 185 12.67 33.38 -25.93
N SER A 186 11.99 33.83 -26.99
CA SER A 186 11.79 33.04 -28.22
C SER A 186 13.09 32.64 -28.95
N PRO A 187 14.11 33.51 -29.09
CA PRO A 187 15.40 33.14 -29.69
C PRO A 187 16.24 32.22 -28.80
N LEU A 188 16.15 32.39 -27.47
CA LEU A 188 16.86 31.56 -26.49
C LEU A 188 16.27 30.14 -26.42
N LEU A 189 14.94 30.03 -26.51
CA LEU A 189 14.24 28.75 -26.61
C LEU A 189 14.65 28.00 -27.89
N LYS A 190 14.68 28.67 -29.04
CA LYS A 190 15.16 28.06 -30.30
C LYS A 190 16.60 27.56 -30.22
N LYS A 191 17.48 28.24 -29.47
CA LYS A 191 18.87 27.79 -29.24
C LYS A 191 18.95 26.60 -28.28
N ALA A 192 18.16 26.58 -27.21
CA ALA A 192 18.07 25.43 -26.32
C ALA A 192 17.49 24.19 -27.04
N GLU A 193 16.50 24.39 -27.92
CA GLU A 193 15.93 23.35 -28.77
C GLU A 193 16.94 22.80 -29.78
N ALA A 194 17.76 23.66 -30.41
CA ALA A 194 18.83 23.23 -31.31
C ALA A 194 19.93 22.44 -30.57
N ALA A 195 20.28 22.85 -29.35
CA ALA A 195 21.24 22.13 -28.51
C ALA A 195 20.71 20.76 -28.05
N ALA A 196 19.43 20.67 -27.70
CA ALA A 196 18.77 19.40 -27.37
C ALA A 196 18.68 18.45 -28.59
N ARG A 197 18.44 18.98 -29.79
CA ARG A 197 18.49 18.21 -31.05
C ARG A 197 19.89 17.68 -31.33
N ALA A 198 20.93 18.51 -31.23
CA ALA A 198 22.32 18.10 -31.44
C ALA A 198 22.80 17.06 -30.42
N ALA A 199 22.39 17.17 -29.16
CA ALA A 199 22.68 16.17 -28.13
C ALA A 199 21.98 14.83 -28.42
N THR A 200 20.75 14.88 -28.96
CA THR A 200 19.98 13.70 -29.35
C THR A 200 20.55 13.02 -30.60
N GLU A 201 21.02 13.79 -31.59
CA GLU A 201 21.70 13.27 -32.78
C GLU A 201 23.07 12.68 -32.45
N LYS A 202 23.82 13.29 -31.53
CA LYS A 202 25.10 12.76 -31.01
C LYS A 202 24.91 11.46 -30.24
N ALA A 203 23.82 11.34 -29.46
CA ALA A 203 23.45 10.09 -28.80
C ALA A 203 23.01 8.99 -29.80
N LYS A 204 22.33 9.37 -30.90
CA LYS A 204 22.01 8.47 -32.03
C LYS A 204 23.25 8.01 -32.79
N SER A 205 24.22 8.89 -33.05
CA SER A 205 25.45 8.53 -33.77
C SER A 205 26.38 7.64 -32.93
N GLN A 206 26.33 7.77 -31.59
CA GLN A 206 27.04 6.87 -30.67
C GLN A 206 26.36 5.50 -30.51
N SER A 207 25.04 5.39 -30.76
CA SER A 207 24.34 4.10 -30.73
C SER A 207 24.53 3.25 -31.98
N SER A 208 24.87 3.86 -33.13
CA SER A 208 25.20 3.14 -34.37
C SER A 208 26.56 2.43 -34.34
N GLN A 209 27.43 2.74 -33.38
CA GLN A 209 28.77 2.14 -33.27
C GLN A 209 28.88 0.94 -32.31
N THR A 210 27.86 0.66 -31.48
CA THR A 210 27.99 -0.34 -30.39
C THR A 210 26.96 -1.47 -30.43
N GLY A 211 25.99 -1.45 -31.34
CA GLY A 211 25.05 -2.57 -31.54
C GLY A 211 24.18 -2.93 -30.33
N VAL A 212 24.16 -2.11 -29.28
CA VAL A 212 23.33 -2.33 -28.09
C VAL A 212 22.02 -1.56 -28.24
N THR A 213 20.90 -2.27 -28.33
CA THR A 213 19.54 -1.72 -28.20
C THR A 213 19.33 -1.22 -26.76
N VAL A 214 19.58 0.07 -26.52
CA VAL A 214 19.37 0.69 -25.21
C VAL A 214 17.89 1.06 -25.01
N HIS A 215 17.18 0.24 -24.24
CA HIS A 215 15.87 0.58 -23.65
C HIS A 215 15.97 1.38 -22.33
N HIS A 216 17.13 1.95 -21.98
CA HIS A 216 17.37 2.46 -20.62
C HIS A 216 18.01 3.86 -20.46
N ALA A 217 17.78 4.79 -21.39
CA ALA A 217 17.93 6.23 -21.11
C ALA A 217 16.55 6.85 -20.85
N LYS A 218 16.02 6.66 -19.64
CA LYS A 218 14.80 7.35 -19.20
C LYS A 218 15.08 8.85 -19.16
N ARG A 219 14.37 9.56 -20.06
CA ARG A 219 14.16 11.01 -20.12
C ARG A 219 13.85 11.55 -18.72
N ASP A 220 14.36 12.73 -18.37
CA ASP A 220 14.03 13.41 -17.11
C ASP A 220 12.48 13.47 -16.95
N PRO A 221 11.93 12.85 -15.89
CA PRO A 221 10.48 12.78 -15.69
C PRO A 221 9.83 14.15 -15.44
N ALA A 222 10.60 15.20 -15.11
CA ALA A 222 10.08 16.54 -14.87
C ALA A 222 9.81 17.35 -16.16
N LEU A 223 10.48 16.99 -17.26
CA LEU A 223 10.44 17.74 -18.51
C LEU A 223 9.05 17.78 -19.22
N PRO A 224 8.26 16.68 -19.32
CA PRO A 224 6.93 16.75 -19.94
C PRO A 224 5.97 17.64 -19.15
N GLU A 225 6.09 17.70 -17.83
CA GLU A 225 5.28 18.59 -16.98
C GLU A 225 5.61 20.07 -17.26
N ALA A 226 6.89 20.41 -17.36
CA ALA A 226 7.33 21.78 -17.61
C ALA A 226 6.83 22.32 -18.95
N ILE A 227 6.99 21.54 -20.03
CA ILE A 227 6.52 21.92 -21.36
C ILE A 227 4.99 22.03 -21.39
N TYR A 228 4.28 21.12 -20.71
CA TYR A 228 2.82 21.19 -20.58
C TYR A 228 2.35 22.47 -19.88
N ARG A 229 2.97 22.83 -18.75
CA ARG A 229 2.64 24.05 -17.99
C ARG A 229 2.96 25.34 -18.78
N LEU A 230 4.00 25.31 -19.62
CA LEU A 230 4.29 26.40 -20.54
C LEU A 230 3.15 26.58 -21.56
N GLY A 231 2.65 25.48 -22.13
CA GLY A 231 1.48 25.49 -23.00
C GLY A 231 0.23 26.04 -22.31
N GLU A 232 -0.02 25.65 -21.05
CA GLU A 232 -1.12 26.20 -20.25
C GLU A 232 -1.00 27.72 -20.07
N SER A 233 0.23 28.23 -19.95
CA SER A 233 0.51 29.65 -19.78
C SER A 233 0.20 30.44 -21.06
N PHE A 234 0.65 29.96 -22.23
CA PHE A 234 0.31 30.57 -23.52
C PHE A 234 -1.19 30.54 -23.80
N TYR A 235 -1.86 29.44 -23.46
CA TYR A 235 -3.31 29.32 -23.61
C TYR A 235 -4.05 30.36 -22.75
N ARG A 236 -3.63 30.57 -21.49
CA ARG A 236 -4.21 31.62 -20.61
C ARG A 236 -3.95 33.04 -21.13
N ALA A 237 -2.78 33.27 -21.73
CA ALA A 237 -2.43 34.53 -22.38
C ALA A 237 -3.15 34.74 -23.74
N LYS A 238 -3.96 33.76 -24.19
CA LYS A 238 -4.63 33.74 -25.50
C LYS A 238 -3.68 33.76 -26.70
N ASP A 239 -2.42 33.39 -26.50
CA ASP A 239 -1.49 33.11 -27.60
C ASP A 239 -1.67 31.65 -28.04
N PHE A 240 -2.72 31.44 -28.84
CA PHE A 240 -3.09 30.10 -29.29
C PHE A 240 -2.09 29.48 -30.25
N GLY A 241 -1.33 30.28 -31.00
CA GLY A 241 -0.27 29.78 -31.89
C GLY A 241 0.88 29.15 -31.11
N SER A 242 1.40 29.86 -30.11
CA SER A 242 2.45 29.33 -29.24
C SER A 242 1.95 28.16 -28.38
N ALA A 243 0.73 28.26 -27.85
CA ALA A 243 0.11 27.18 -27.08
C ALA A 243 0.00 25.88 -27.91
N THR A 244 -0.46 25.98 -29.17
CA THR A 244 -0.62 24.83 -30.08
C THR A 244 0.72 24.15 -30.31
N ASN A 245 1.76 24.90 -30.69
CA ASN A 245 3.10 24.37 -30.92
C ASN A 245 3.64 23.61 -29.71
N VAL A 246 3.47 24.18 -28.51
CA VAL A 246 3.96 23.57 -27.26
C VAL A 246 3.20 22.29 -26.94
N PHE A 247 1.87 22.29 -27.06
CA PHE A 247 1.04 21.12 -26.79
C PHE A 247 1.28 19.97 -27.78
N GLU A 248 1.42 20.27 -29.08
CA GLU A 248 1.81 19.28 -30.07
C GLU A 248 3.19 18.69 -29.77
N ARG A 249 4.12 19.52 -29.29
CA ARG A 249 5.47 19.08 -28.94
C ARG A 249 5.51 18.15 -27.73
N VAL A 250 4.70 18.40 -26.70
CA VAL A 250 4.56 17.45 -25.57
C VAL A 250 4.07 16.09 -26.07
N ARG A 251 3.11 16.08 -26.99
CA ARG A 251 2.55 14.85 -27.55
C ARG A 251 3.55 14.09 -28.42
N GLU A 252 4.32 14.80 -29.24
CA GLU A 252 5.35 14.20 -30.11
C GLU A 252 6.50 13.61 -29.29
N LEU A 253 7.00 14.36 -28.30
CA LEU A 253 8.16 13.96 -27.53
C LEU A 253 7.82 12.98 -26.41
N TYR A 254 6.64 13.08 -25.82
CA TYR A 254 6.22 12.32 -24.63
C TYR A 254 4.82 11.70 -24.77
N PRO A 255 4.57 10.91 -25.84
CA PRO A 255 3.23 10.40 -26.16
C PRO A 255 2.61 9.53 -25.06
N ASP A 256 3.44 8.87 -24.24
CA ASP A 256 3.00 7.96 -23.18
C ASP A 256 2.73 8.65 -21.83
N THR A 257 2.74 9.99 -21.78
CA THR A 257 2.55 10.75 -20.54
C THR A 257 1.13 11.30 -20.41
N GLU A 258 0.67 11.48 -19.16
CA GLU A 258 -0.62 12.13 -18.89
C GLU A 258 -0.70 13.55 -19.45
N TYR A 259 0.44 14.21 -19.62
CA TYR A 259 0.58 15.54 -20.20
C TYR A 259 0.29 15.56 -21.71
N ALA A 260 0.66 14.51 -22.45
CA ALA A 260 0.29 14.36 -23.86
C ALA A 260 -1.22 14.19 -24.02
N THR A 261 -1.86 13.41 -23.14
CA THR A 261 -3.34 13.32 -23.11
C THR A 261 -3.97 14.65 -22.68
N GLY A 262 -3.39 15.31 -21.68
CA GLY A 262 -3.82 16.63 -21.21
C GLY A 262 -3.76 17.70 -22.30
N ALA A 263 -2.80 17.59 -23.24
CA ALA A 263 -2.62 18.52 -24.34
C ALA A 263 -3.78 18.48 -25.34
N SER A 264 -4.37 17.30 -25.58
CA SER A 264 -5.55 17.16 -26.45
C SER A 264 -6.76 17.97 -25.99
N TRP A 265 -6.96 18.14 -24.67
CA TRP A 265 -8.01 19.05 -24.19
C TRP A 265 -7.79 20.49 -24.70
N TYR A 266 -6.56 21.00 -24.59
CA TYR A 266 -6.24 22.36 -24.99
C TYR A 266 -6.25 22.53 -26.50
N LEU A 267 -5.71 21.59 -27.27
CA LEU A 267 -5.75 21.64 -28.73
C LEU A 267 -7.20 21.65 -29.27
N GLY A 268 -8.08 20.83 -28.69
CA GLY A 268 -9.50 20.85 -29.03
C GLY A 268 -10.20 22.16 -28.65
N SER A 269 -9.87 22.72 -27.48
CA SER A 269 -10.43 24.00 -27.02
C SER A 269 -9.96 25.17 -27.90
N ILE A 270 -8.68 25.22 -28.25
CA ILE A 270 -8.10 26.20 -29.17
C ILE A 270 -8.83 26.18 -30.51
N SER A 271 -9.07 25.00 -31.08
CA SER A 271 -9.75 24.84 -32.38
C SER A 271 -11.17 25.45 -32.36
N LEU A 272 -11.88 25.35 -31.23
CA LEU A 272 -13.19 25.96 -31.07
C LEU A 272 -13.12 27.48 -30.87
N GLU A 273 -12.07 27.98 -30.20
CA GLU A 273 -11.90 29.41 -29.91
C GLU A 273 -11.41 30.23 -31.10
N THR A 274 -10.54 29.66 -31.95
CA THR A 274 -9.96 30.37 -33.09
C THR A 274 -10.84 30.29 -34.34
N GLU A 275 -11.32 29.10 -34.67
CA GLU A 275 -11.91 28.81 -35.98
C GLU A 275 -13.33 28.23 -35.89
N ARG A 276 -13.81 27.94 -34.67
CA ARG A 276 -15.04 27.16 -34.43
C ARG A 276 -15.01 25.82 -35.18
N ASP A 277 -13.83 25.22 -35.34
CA ASP A 277 -13.64 23.96 -36.06
C ASP A 277 -13.99 22.76 -35.16
N TRP A 278 -15.25 22.36 -35.21
CA TRP A 278 -15.74 21.19 -34.52
C TRP A 278 -15.13 19.87 -34.99
N LYS A 279 -14.64 19.79 -36.24
CA LYS A 279 -14.05 18.56 -36.76
C LYS A 279 -12.73 18.25 -36.05
N THR A 280 -11.86 19.25 -35.94
CA THR A 280 -10.58 19.12 -35.22
C THR A 280 -10.81 18.97 -33.72
N ALA A 281 -11.72 19.76 -33.14
CA ALA A 281 -12.07 19.66 -31.73
C ALA A 281 -12.58 18.26 -31.34
N LEU A 282 -13.49 17.68 -32.13
CA LEU A 282 -14.01 16.33 -31.88
C LEU A 282 -12.93 15.26 -31.96
N LYS A 283 -11.97 15.38 -32.88
CA LYS A 283 -10.83 14.44 -32.96
C LYS A 283 -10.04 14.43 -31.66
N GLU A 284 -9.72 15.60 -31.12
CA GLU A 284 -8.94 15.74 -29.89
C GLU A 284 -9.75 15.34 -28.64
N PHE A 285 -11.03 15.71 -28.58
CA PHE A 285 -11.94 15.33 -27.50
C PHE A 285 -12.19 13.82 -27.43
N ARG A 286 -12.38 13.16 -28.58
CA ARG A 286 -12.48 11.70 -28.66
C ARG A 286 -11.23 11.03 -28.11
N HIS A 287 -10.04 11.50 -28.53
CA HIS A 287 -8.77 10.98 -28.03
C HIS A 287 -8.67 11.15 -26.50
N TYR A 288 -8.99 12.33 -25.98
CA TYR A 288 -8.99 12.59 -24.54
C TYR A 288 -9.92 11.63 -23.78
N LEU A 289 -11.19 11.52 -24.19
CA LEU A 289 -12.17 10.67 -23.51
C LEU A 289 -11.83 9.18 -23.64
N GLN A 290 -11.18 8.77 -24.73
CA GLN A 290 -10.76 7.39 -24.93
C GLN A 290 -9.60 7.01 -24.00
N VAL A 291 -8.63 7.91 -23.82
CA VAL A 291 -7.41 7.63 -23.02
C VAL A 291 -7.62 7.94 -21.54
N CYS A 292 -8.33 9.02 -21.21
CA CYS A 292 -8.52 9.49 -19.84
C CYS A 292 -9.97 9.92 -19.54
N PRO A 293 -10.94 8.98 -19.57
CA PRO A 293 -12.35 9.27 -19.29
C PRO A 293 -12.62 9.77 -17.87
N GLN A 294 -11.70 9.55 -16.93
CA GLN A 294 -11.72 10.07 -15.56
C GLN A 294 -10.99 11.41 -15.38
N GLY A 295 -10.45 11.97 -16.47
CA GLY A 295 -9.61 13.16 -16.44
C GLY A 295 -10.37 14.40 -15.98
N LYS A 296 -9.65 15.37 -15.39
CA LYS A 296 -10.23 16.61 -14.84
C LYS A 296 -11.10 17.40 -15.83
N ASN A 297 -10.87 17.24 -17.14
CA ASN A 297 -11.61 17.93 -18.20
C ASN A 297 -12.65 17.06 -18.91
N ALA A 298 -12.77 15.76 -18.57
CA ALA A 298 -13.67 14.85 -19.28
C ALA A 298 -15.14 15.30 -19.23
N LEU A 299 -15.65 15.74 -18.07
CA LEU A 299 -17.02 16.25 -17.96
C LEU A 299 -17.25 17.56 -18.72
N LYS A 300 -16.21 18.40 -18.86
CA LYS A 300 -16.30 19.63 -19.67
C LYS A 300 -16.40 19.29 -21.15
N ILE A 301 -15.60 18.33 -21.63
CA ILE A 301 -15.68 17.80 -22.99
C ILE A 301 -17.07 17.22 -23.25
N VAL A 302 -17.57 16.37 -22.35
CA VAL A 302 -18.91 15.80 -22.44
C VAL A 302 -19.96 16.89 -22.56
N GLN A 303 -19.90 17.93 -21.73
CA GLN A 303 -20.83 19.05 -21.77
C GLN A 303 -20.78 19.78 -23.13
N LEU A 304 -19.58 20.13 -23.61
CA LEU A 304 -19.39 20.79 -24.91
C LEU A 304 -19.96 19.95 -26.07
N MET A 305 -19.70 18.65 -26.08
CA MET A 305 -20.19 17.75 -27.11
C MET A 305 -21.72 17.58 -27.07
N VAL A 306 -22.32 17.50 -25.88
CA VAL A 306 -23.77 17.39 -25.72
C VAL A 306 -24.46 18.69 -26.13
N ASP A 307 -23.97 19.84 -25.65
CA ASP A 307 -24.56 21.15 -25.96
C ASP A 307 -24.53 21.43 -27.46
N ALA A 308 -23.41 21.14 -28.12
CA ALA A 308 -23.26 21.31 -29.57
C ALA A 308 -24.16 20.37 -30.38
N ALA A 309 -24.57 19.23 -29.81
CA ALA A 309 -25.46 18.27 -30.44
C ALA A 309 -26.96 18.52 -30.14
N THR A 310 -27.28 19.42 -29.21
CA THR A 310 -28.66 19.78 -28.85
C THR A 310 -29.11 21.05 -29.57
N PRO A 311 -30.32 21.08 -30.17
CA PRO A 311 -30.87 22.31 -30.72
C PRO A 311 -31.08 23.35 -29.63
N THR A 312 -30.54 24.56 -29.81
CA THR A 312 -30.67 25.65 -28.82
C THR A 312 -31.79 26.61 -29.23
N PRO A 313 -32.75 26.95 -28.35
CA PRO A 313 -33.71 28.02 -28.63
C PRO A 313 -33.02 29.39 -28.65
N THR A 314 -33.42 30.25 -29.56
CA THR A 314 -32.85 31.60 -29.71
C THR A 314 -33.24 32.49 -28.52
N ALA A 315 -32.25 33.05 -27.82
CA ALA A 315 -32.49 33.98 -26.73
C ALA A 315 -32.99 35.34 -27.28
N GLY A 316 -34.30 35.57 -27.16
CA GLY A 316 -34.94 36.79 -27.66
C GLY A 316 -36.30 37.05 -27.00
N ALA A 317 -36.31 37.31 -25.69
CA ALA A 317 -37.39 38.06 -25.04
C ALA A 317 -36.88 38.67 -23.73
N SER A 318 -36.56 39.97 -23.76
CA SER A 318 -36.62 40.81 -22.57
C SER A 318 -38.10 40.97 -22.18
N SER A 319 -38.57 40.28 -21.14
CA SER A 319 -39.83 40.65 -20.50
C SER A 319 -39.56 41.85 -19.58
N GLY A 320 -40.03 43.02 -20.04
CA GLY A 320 -40.17 44.20 -19.20
C GLY A 320 -41.11 43.93 -18.02
N SER A 321 -40.77 44.53 -16.91
CA SER A 321 -41.52 44.58 -15.65
C SER A 321 -42.91 45.21 -15.78
N ALA A 322 -43.93 44.58 -15.19
CA ALA A 322 -44.95 45.14 -14.27
C ALA A 322 -46.10 44.14 -14.00
N PRO A 323 -46.88 44.24 -12.91
CA PRO A 323 -46.52 44.40 -11.49
C PRO A 323 -46.89 43.13 -10.70
N VAL A 324 -46.26 42.93 -9.54
CA VAL A 324 -46.64 41.87 -8.59
C VAL A 324 -47.77 42.39 -7.71
N SER A 325 -48.97 41.81 -7.83
CA SER A 325 -50.03 41.93 -6.83
C SER A 325 -49.73 40.97 -5.67
N GLU A 326 -49.77 41.50 -4.46
CA GLU A 326 -49.79 40.75 -3.20
C GLU A 326 -50.89 39.68 -3.20
N ASN A 327 -50.57 38.45 -2.80
CA ASN A 327 -51.30 37.85 -1.69
C ASN A 327 -50.55 36.67 -1.04
N ASN A 328 -50.24 36.91 0.24
CA ASN A 328 -50.06 36.02 1.39
C ASN A 328 -50.13 34.49 1.24
N GLY A 329 -49.12 33.83 1.83
CA GLY A 329 -49.17 32.42 2.18
C GLY A 329 -47.86 31.85 2.75
N ALA A 330 -47.41 32.32 3.93
CA ALA A 330 -46.55 31.52 4.83
C ALA A 330 -47.41 30.41 5.50
N PRO A 331 -46.87 29.32 6.11
CA PRO A 331 -45.63 29.19 6.89
C PRO A 331 -44.81 27.91 6.56
N GLY A 332 -43.61 27.62 7.08
CA GLY A 332 -42.73 28.22 8.07
C GLY A 332 -41.57 27.26 8.42
N ASN A 333 -40.47 27.83 8.94
CA ASN A 333 -39.43 27.28 9.85
C ASN A 333 -38.77 25.91 9.56
N ALA A 334 -37.45 25.72 9.67
CA ALA A 334 -36.51 26.28 10.63
C ALA A 334 -35.02 26.19 10.19
N SER A 335 -34.25 27.23 10.55
CA SER A 335 -32.98 27.23 11.32
C SER A 335 -32.06 25.99 11.23
N GLY A 336 -30.74 26.06 11.04
CA GLY A 336 -29.79 27.15 10.92
C GLY A 336 -28.35 26.58 10.94
N SER A 337 -27.38 27.34 10.45
CA SER A 337 -26.04 27.47 11.06
C SER A 337 -25.15 28.38 10.22
N THR A 338 -24.78 29.48 10.84
CA THR A 338 -23.79 30.46 10.42
C THR A 338 -22.37 29.98 10.69
N LEU A 339 -21.48 30.36 9.76
CA LEU A 339 -20.07 30.72 9.95
C LEU A 339 -19.06 29.60 10.26
N ASN A 340 -18.27 29.25 9.25
CA ASN A 340 -16.81 29.38 9.39
C ASN A 340 -16.18 29.92 8.11
N ARG A 341 -15.45 31.04 8.25
CA ARG A 341 -14.70 31.75 7.20
C ARG A 341 -13.32 31.12 7.06
N ASN A 342 -12.92 30.87 5.81
CA ASN A 342 -11.56 30.94 5.24
C ASN A 342 -11.36 29.85 4.19
N ALA A 343 -11.58 30.19 2.91
CA ALA A 343 -10.94 29.54 1.79
C ALA A 343 -10.64 30.62 0.75
N GLY A 344 -9.36 30.69 0.39
CA GLY A 344 -8.77 31.71 -0.46
C GLY A 344 -9.35 31.75 -1.87
N GLN A 345 -9.15 32.92 -2.47
CA GLN A 345 -9.57 33.34 -3.80
C GLN A 345 -9.28 32.28 -4.85
N ASN A 346 -10.35 31.90 -5.56
CA ASN A 346 -10.33 31.04 -6.74
C ASN A 346 -10.48 31.97 -7.97
N PRO A 347 -9.55 32.02 -8.93
CA PRO A 347 -9.74 32.85 -10.12
C PRO A 347 -10.66 32.13 -11.09
N SER A 348 -11.97 32.28 -10.88
CA SER A 348 -13.05 31.85 -11.78
C SER A 348 -13.71 33.09 -12.37
N ALA A 349 -13.26 33.53 -13.54
CA ALA A 349 -13.97 34.47 -14.40
C ALA A 349 -13.30 34.53 -15.77
N ALA A 350 -13.56 33.56 -16.65
CA ALA A 350 -13.18 33.68 -18.06
C ALA A 350 -13.93 32.71 -19.00
N VAL A 351 -15.23 32.46 -18.81
CA VAL A 351 -16.07 31.92 -19.89
C VAL A 351 -17.51 32.44 -19.72
N SER A 352 -17.70 33.74 -19.91
CA SER A 352 -19.02 34.32 -20.12
C SER A 352 -18.84 35.68 -20.79
N ASN A 353 -18.78 35.69 -22.12
CA ASN A 353 -19.15 36.83 -22.95
C ASN A 353 -19.05 36.42 -24.43
N LEU A 354 -20.16 35.90 -24.95
CA LEU A 354 -20.43 35.78 -26.39
C LEU A 354 -21.71 36.55 -26.67
N GLN A 355 -21.61 37.87 -26.89
CA GLN A 355 -22.67 38.68 -27.46
C GLN A 355 -22.08 39.76 -28.38
N ASN A 356 -22.11 39.49 -29.69
CA ASN A 356 -22.68 40.39 -30.69
C ASN A 356 -22.61 39.77 -32.10
N PRO A 357 -23.68 39.88 -32.89
CA PRO A 357 -23.48 40.30 -34.28
C PRO A 357 -24.49 41.37 -34.72
N LYS A 358 -24.03 42.35 -35.50
CA LYS A 358 -24.88 43.20 -36.33
C LYS A 358 -25.17 42.48 -37.65
N ALA A 359 -26.43 42.10 -37.87
CA ALA A 359 -27.07 42.07 -39.18
C ALA A 359 -28.60 42.03 -38.99
N ALA A 360 -29.32 42.67 -39.91
CA ALA A 360 -30.70 43.11 -39.81
C ALA A 360 -31.77 42.00 -39.73
N ALA A 361 -32.96 42.43 -39.30
CA ALA A 361 -34.14 41.65 -38.97
C ALA A 361 -34.81 40.91 -40.14
N SER A 362 -35.23 39.67 -39.88
CA SER A 362 -36.57 39.15 -40.24
C SER A 362 -36.90 37.92 -39.39
N SER A 363 -38.15 37.84 -38.95
CA SER A 363 -38.77 36.91 -38.00
C SER A 363 -38.67 35.42 -38.31
N GLN A 364 -38.40 34.60 -37.30
CA GLN A 364 -39.21 33.45 -36.81
C GLN A 364 -38.44 32.77 -35.66
N ASN A 365 -39.15 32.13 -34.73
CA ASN A 365 -38.56 31.29 -33.67
C ASN A 365 -37.75 30.15 -34.29
N ALA A 366 -36.51 30.44 -34.68
CA ALA A 366 -35.59 29.50 -35.26
C ALA A 366 -34.79 28.85 -34.13
N THR A 367 -35.05 27.57 -33.88
CA THR A 367 -34.13 26.71 -33.15
C THR A 367 -32.87 26.60 -33.99
N LEU A 368 -31.70 26.94 -33.43
CA LEU A 368 -30.45 26.71 -34.16
C LEU A 368 -30.26 25.21 -34.35
N ALA A 369 -29.95 24.80 -35.58
CA ALA A 369 -29.61 23.41 -35.89
C ALA A 369 -28.38 22.99 -35.06
N PRO A 370 -28.31 21.71 -34.62
CA PRO A 370 -27.16 21.22 -33.89
C PRO A 370 -25.87 21.41 -34.70
N GLN A 371 -24.81 21.82 -34.04
CA GLN A 371 -23.51 22.12 -34.65
C GLN A 371 -22.74 20.83 -35.00
N ILE A 372 -23.05 19.73 -34.31
CA ILE A 372 -22.46 18.41 -34.54
C ILE A 372 -23.52 17.31 -34.44
N GLU A 373 -23.23 16.14 -35.01
CA GLU A 373 -23.99 14.92 -34.78
C GLU A 373 -23.13 13.92 -33.97
N LEU A 374 -23.66 13.42 -32.86
CA LEU A 374 -22.95 12.44 -32.03
C LEU A 374 -23.17 11.02 -32.55
N THR A 375 -22.07 10.38 -32.98
CA THR A 375 -22.05 8.98 -33.40
C THR A 375 -22.28 8.03 -32.22
N ALA A 376 -22.54 6.75 -32.52
CA ALA A 376 -22.63 5.73 -31.48
C ALA A 376 -21.31 5.61 -30.66
N ASN A 377 -20.15 5.81 -31.30
CA ASN A 377 -18.85 5.81 -30.63
C ASN A 377 -18.71 7.02 -29.68
N ASP A 378 -19.18 8.20 -30.09
CA ASP A 378 -19.18 9.40 -29.23
C ASP A 378 -20.00 9.17 -27.97
N ARG A 379 -21.21 8.61 -28.13
CA ARG A 379 -22.09 8.28 -27.00
C ARG A 379 -21.46 7.22 -26.08
N ALA A 380 -20.75 6.24 -26.63
CA ALA A 380 -20.03 5.25 -25.82
C ALA A 380 -18.90 5.89 -24.98
N LEU A 381 -18.12 6.82 -25.56
CA LEU A 381 -17.07 7.57 -24.86
C LEU A 381 -17.66 8.48 -23.78
N ILE A 382 -18.73 9.21 -24.11
CA ILE A 382 -19.46 10.08 -23.16
C ILE A 382 -19.99 9.26 -21.98
N ALA A 383 -20.66 8.13 -22.23
CA ALA A 383 -21.21 7.27 -21.19
C ALA A 383 -20.12 6.70 -20.26
N MET A 384 -18.96 6.33 -20.82
CA MET A 384 -17.81 5.89 -20.03
C MET A 384 -17.27 7.01 -19.11
N ALA A 385 -17.14 8.23 -19.63
CA ALA A 385 -16.72 9.37 -18.83
C ALA A 385 -17.71 9.67 -17.69
N LEU A 386 -19.01 9.69 -18.00
CA LEU A 386 -20.07 9.84 -16.99
C LEU A 386 -19.98 8.76 -15.89
N TYR A 387 -19.79 7.49 -16.28
CA TYR A 387 -19.58 6.39 -15.32
C TYR A 387 -18.37 6.61 -14.43
N LYS A 388 -17.21 6.97 -15.00
CA LYS A 388 -15.97 7.21 -14.24
C LYS A 388 -16.07 8.37 -13.25
N HIS A 389 -16.92 9.35 -13.54
CA HIS A 389 -17.21 10.48 -12.67
C HIS A 389 -18.43 10.27 -11.74
N GLY A 390 -19.00 9.06 -11.68
CA GLY A 390 -20.11 8.74 -10.77
C GLY A 390 -21.49 9.23 -11.21
N ARG A 391 -21.62 9.76 -12.44
CA ARG A 391 -22.90 10.18 -13.04
C ARG A 391 -23.63 8.98 -13.65
N TYR A 392 -24.02 8.04 -12.78
CA TYR A 392 -24.50 6.72 -13.19
C TYR A 392 -25.81 6.74 -13.98
N ALA A 393 -26.78 7.58 -13.60
CA ALA A 393 -28.06 7.68 -14.30
C ALA A 393 -27.87 8.21 -15.73
N ASP A 394 -27.05 9.25 -15.89
CA ASP A 394 -26.74 9.86 -17.19
C ASP A 394 -25.96 8.89 -18.09
N ALA A 395 -25.04 8.12 -17.51
CA ALA A 395 -24.31 7.07 -18.24
C ALA A 395 -25.26 5.98 -18.78
N VAL A 396 -26.24 5.54 -17.97
CA VAL A 396 -27.26 4.57 -18.42
C VAL A 396 -28.09 5.15 -19.54
N ALA A 397 -28.62 6.37 -19.37
CA ALA A 397 -29.42 7.04 -20.40
C ALA A 397 -28.64 7.18 -21.73
N THR A 398 -27.36 7.51 -21.66
CA THR A 398 -26.49 7.63 -22.85
C THR A 398 -26.23 6.28 -23.53
N TRP A 399 -25.99 5.21 -22.75
CA TRP A 399 -25.84 3.86 -23.30
C TRP A 399 -27.15 3.29 -23.88
N ASP A 400 -28.30 3.65 -23.31
CA ASP A 400 -29.62 3.22 -23.77
C ASP A 400 -29.94 3.76 -25.17
N GLN A 401 -29.52 4.99 -25.47
CA GLN A 401 -29.69 5.61 -26.79
C GLN A 401 -29.02 4.83 -27.93
N ILE A 402 -28.02 4.00 -27.62
CA ILE A 402 -27.28 3.20 -28.60
C ILE A 402 -27.47 1.69 -28.40
N GLY A 403 -28.39 1.27 -27.53
CA GLY A 403 -28.60 -0.14 -27.21
C GLY A 403 -27.35 -0.85 -26.68
N SER A 404 -26.48 -0.14 -25.94
CA SER A 404 -25.18 -0.68 -25.55
C SER A 404 -25.30 -1.86 -24.60
N LYS A 405 -24.57 -2.93 -24.92
CA LYS A 405 -24.37 -4.10 -24.03
C LYS A 405 -23.11 -3.98 -23.18
N ASN A 406 -22.59 -2.76 -23.01
CA ASN A 406 -21.40 -2.51 -22.21
C ASN A 406 -21.63 -2.97 -20.76
N ILE A 407 -20.73 -3.79 -20.22
CA ILE A 407 -20.87 -4.36 -18.88
C ILE A 407 -21.00 -3.30 -17.77
N TYR A 408 -20.37 -2.12 -17.92
CA TYR A 408 -20.44 -1.06 -16.91
C TYR A 408 -21.83 -0.41 -16.83
N ARG A 409 -22.69 -0.58 -17.84
CA ARG A 409 -24.12 -0.24 -17.76
C ARG A 409 -24.80 -1.00 -16.62
N SER A 410 -24.49 -2.29 -16.45
CA SER A 410 -25.02 -3.10 -15.34
C SER A 410 -24.60 -2.54 -13.97
N VAL A 411 -23.36 -2.06 -13.86
CA VAL A 411 -22.83 -1.45 -12.63
C VAL A 411 -23.58 -0.16 -12.30
N CYS A 412 -23.81 0.70 -13.29
CA CYS A 412 -24.60 1.93 -13.08
C CYS A 412 -26.03 1.62 -12.62
N LEU A 413 -26.68 0.60 -13.20
CA LEU A 413 -28.01 0.14 -12.77
C LEU A 413 -27.99 -0.34 -11.31
N LEU A 414 -26.98 -1.12 -10.92
CA LEU A 414 -26.80 -1.53 -9.53
C LEU A 414 -26.63 -0.33 -8.58
N LYS A 415 -25.81 0.65 -8.96
CA LYS A 415 -25.53 1.85 -8.16
C LYS A 415 -26.73 2.80 -8.04
N THR A 416 -27.66 2.76 -8.98
CA THR A 416 -28.91 3.54 -8.97
C THR A 416 -30.08 2.78 -8.33
N GLY A 417 -29.84 1.63 -7.71
CA GLY A 417 -30.87 0.82 -7.04
C GLY A 417 -31.69 -0.08 -7.97
N ARG A 418 -31.42 -0.05 -9.28
CA ARG A 418 -32.12 -0.84 -10.32
C ARG A 418 -31.50 -2.23 -10.49
N ARG A 419 -31.39 -2.99 -9.39
CA ARG A 419 -30.63 -4.26 -9.37
C ARG A 419 -31.14 -5.30 -10.36
N ALA A 420 -32.45 -5.50 -10.48
CA ALA A 420 -33.02 -6.51 -11.37
C ALA A 420 -32.65 -6.25 -12.84
N GLU A 421 -32.80 -5.00 -13.28
CA GLU A 421 -32.37 -4.56 -14.60
C GLU A 421 -30.85 -4.67 -14.78
N GLY A 422 -30.09 -4.37 -13.73
CA GLY A 422 -28.64 -4.57 -13.71
C GLY A 422 -28.23 -6.02 -13.91
N VAL A 423 -28.93 -6.99 -13.30
CA VAL A 423 -28.67 -8.42 -13.52
C VAL A 423 -28.96 -8.80 -14.98
N THR A 424 -30.08 -8.35 -15.54
CA THR A 424 -30.40 -8.58 -16.96
C THR A 424 -29.31 -7.99 -17.87
N ALA A 425 -28.88 -6.75 -17.61
CA ALA A 425 -27.83 -6.09 -18.37
C ALA A 425 -26.48 -6.81 -18.25
N LEU A 426 -26.14 -7.33 -17.07
CA LEU A 426 -24.93 -8.14 -16.86
C LEU A 426 -24.98 -9.41 -17.70
N LEU A 427 -26.08 -10.16 -17.67
CA LEU A 427 -26.20 -11.40 -18.44
C LEU A 427 -26.15 -11.15 -19.95
N GLN A 428 -26.74 -10.05 -20.44
CA GLN A 428 -26.62 -9.62 -21.83
C GLN A 428 -25.17 -9.25 -22.21
N ALA A 429 -24.44 -8.59 -21.30
CA ALA A 429 -23.03 -8.24 -21.51
C ALA A 429 -22.13 -9.50 -21.53
N VAL A 430 -22.42 -10.47 -20.67
CA VAL A 430 -21.71 -11.77 -20.61
C VAL A 430 -21.87 -12.54 -21.93
N GLU A 431 -23.06 -12.53 -22.53
CA GLU A 431 -23.31 -13.15 -23.84
C GLU A 431 -22.64 -12.38 -24.99
N ALA A 432 -22.66 -11.04 -24.93
CA ALA A 432 -22.10 -10.19 -25.98
C ALA A 432 -20.56 -10.19 -26.02
N GLU A 433 -19.93 -10.20 -24.85
CA GLU A 433 -18.47 -10.13 -24.69
C GLU A 433 -17.98 -11.21 -23.70
N PRO A 434 -18.06 -12.51 -24.04
CA PRO A 434 -17.71 -13.60 -23.13
C PRO A 434 -16.24 -13.59 -22.68
N LYS A 435 -15.36 -12.82 -23.34
CA LYS A 435 -13.96 -12.67 -22.95
C LYS A 435 -13.66 -11.44 -22.09
N ASN A 436 -14.69 -10.67 -21.70
CA ASN A 436 -14.54 -9.44 -20.94
C ASN A 436 -14.05 -9.74 -19.52
N SER A 437 -12.83 -9.30 -19.20
CA SER A 437 -12.17 -9.57 -17.92
C SER A 437 -12.87 -8.93 -16.71
N ALA A 438 -13.80 -7.99 -16.92
CA ALA A 438 -14.56 -7.36 -15.84
C ALA A 438 -15.76 -8.20 -15.36
N ILE A 439 -16.14 -9.26 -16.09
CA ILE A 439 -17.29 -10.12 -15.73
C ILE A 439 -17.23 -10.61 -14.28
N PRO A 440 -16.11 -11.18 -13.79
CA PRO A 440 -16.06 -11.72 -12.44
C PRO A 440 -16.23 -10.63 -11.36
N ASP A 441 -15.55 -9.49 -11.51
CA ASP A 441 -15.63 -8.37 -10.59
C ASP A 441 -17.05 -7.79 -10.50
N VAL A 442 -17.70 -7.61 -11.66
CA VAL A 442 -19.06 -7.10 -11.74
C VAL A 442 -20.05 -8.09 -11.14
N ALA A 443 -19.97 -9.38 -11.51
CA ALA A 443 -20.81 -10.42 -10.95
C ALA A 443 -20.67 -10.53 -9.42
N SER A 444 -19.44 -10.47 -8.91
CA SER A 444 -19.13 -10.43 -7.49
C SER A 444 -19.79 -9.23 -6.79
N ALA A 445 -19.85 -8.05 -7.44
CA ALA A 445 -20.57 -6.90 -6.89
C ALA A 445 -22.08 -7.14 -6.75
N PHE A 446 -22.72 -7.82 -7.71
CA PHE A 446 -24.13 -8.21 -7.62
C PHE A 446 -24.42 -9.30 -6.58
N CYS A 447 -23.42 -10.13 -6.25
CA CYS A 447 -23.54 -11.22 -5.28
C CYS A 447 -23.36 -10.77 -3.83
N LYS A 448 -22.63 -9.68 -3.57
CA LYS A 448 -22.34 -9.19 -2.20
C LYS A 448 -23.58 -8.88 -1.35
N PRO A 449 -24.63 -8.17 -1.85
CA PRO A 449 -25.76 -7.77 -1.03
C PRO A 449 -26.86 -8.83 -0.91
N VAL A 450 -26.68 -10.03 -1.48
CA VAL A 450 -27.73 -11.05 -1.56
C VAL A 450 -27.36 -12.32 -0.80
N THR A 451 -28.35 -13.18 -0.59
CA THR A 451 -28.13 -14.46 0.07
C THR A 451 -27.21 -15.37 -0.75
N SER A 452 -26.58 -16.34 -0.08
CA SER A 452 -25.74 -17.35 -0.77
C SER A 452 -26.53 -18.11 -1.85
N LYS A 453 -27.84 -18.33 -1.65
CA LYS A 453 -28.71 -19.01 -2.62
C LYS A 453 -28.93 -18.17 -3.88
N GLU A 454 -29.20 -16.88 -3.75
CA GLU A 454 -29.38 -15.97 -4.89
C GLU A 454 -28.07 -15.77 -5.64
N ALA A 455 -26.95 -15.62 -4.93
CA ALA A 455 -25.63 -15.53 -5.55
C ALA A 455 -25.27 -16.81 -6.32
N LEU A 456 -25.58 -18.00 -5.78
CA LEU A 456 -25.39 -19.27 -6.47
C LEU A 456 -26.16 -19.30 -7.80
N ALA A 457 -27.44 -18.90 -7.78
CA ALA A 457 -28.27 -18.87 -8.98
C ALA A 457 -27.68 -17.95 -10.07
N LEU A 458 -27.20 -16.76 -9.70
CA LEU A 458 -26.55 -15.84 -10.64
C LEU A 458 -25.26 -16.42 -11.24
N TRP A 459 -24.40 -17.00 -10.41
CA TRP A 459 -23.16 -17.63 -10.90
C TRP A 459 -23.43 -18.83 -11.82
N GLN A 460 -24.46 -19.62 -11.52
CA GLN A 460 -24.90 -20.71 -12.40
C GLN A 460 -25.39 -20.19 -13.75
N GLU A 461 -26.12 -19.08 -13.76
CA GLU A 461 -26.61 -18.47 -15.00
C GLU A 461 -25.46 -17.89 -15.84
N ILE A 462 -24.48 -17.25 -15.19
CA ILE A 462 -23.24 -16.80 -15.86
C ILE A 462 -22.47 -17.99 -16.44
N LEU A 463 -22.32 -19.09 -15.68
CA LEU A 463 -21.66 -20.31 -16.15
C LEU A 463 -22.34 -20.92 -17.37
N LYS A 464 -23.67 -20.90 -17.38
CA LYS A 464 -24.48 -21.42 -18.48
C LYS A 464 -24.30 -20.60 -19.76
N ARG A 465 -24.24 -19.27 -19.62
CA ARG A 465 -24.16 -18.31 -20.74
C ARG A 465 -22.76 -18.14 -21.30
N ASN A 466 -21.75 -18.26 -20.45
CA ASN A 466 -20.37 -18.13 -20.86
C ASN A 466 -19.53 -19.33 -20.40
N PRO A 467 -19.55 -20.45 -21.12
CA PRO A 467 -18.74 -21.62 -20.76
C PRO A 467 -17.21 -21.40 -20.77
N GLY A 468 -16.69 -20.24 -21.21
CA GLY A 468 -15.25 -19.92 -21.28
C GLY A 468 -14.89 -18.68 -20.44
N GLN A 469 -13.81 -18.74 -19.64
CA GLN A 469 -13.48 -17.77 -18.55
C GLN A 469 -14.32 -17.97 -17.28
N LEU A 470 -14.15 -19.15 -16.68
CA LEU A 470 -15.04 -19.64 -15.63
C LEU A 470 -14.36 -20.02 -14.33
N ASP A 471 -13.08 -19.75 -14.15
CA ASP A 471 -12.42 -20.18 -12.92
C ASP A 471 -13.07 -19.56 -11.67
N GLU A 472 -13.32 -18.25 -11.66
CA GLU A 472 -14.04 -17.59 -10.56
C GLU A 472 -15.48 -18.09 -10.43
N ALA A 473 -16.19 -18.29 -11.54
CA ALA A 473 -17.58 -18.72 -11.51
C ALA A 473 -17.73 -20.19 -11.05
N LEU A 474 -16.90 -21.10 -11.55
CA LEU A 474 -16.80 -22.49 -11.09
C LEU A 474 -16.47 -22.55 -9.61
N TRP A 475 -15.48 -21.77 -9.16
CA TRP A 475 -15.11 -21.70 -7.75
C TRP A 475 -16.26 -21.17 -6.89
N ASN A 476 -16.93 -20.10 -7.32
CA ASN A 476 -18.04 -19.50 -6.59
C ASN A 476 -19.27 -20.41 -6.51
N VAL A 477 -19.57 -21.18 -7.56
CA VAL A 477 -20.62 -22.21 -7.55
C VAL A 477 -20.23 -23.36 -6.63
N ALA A 478 -19.02 -23.91 -6.78
CA ALA A 478 -18.51 -25.01 -5.96
C ALA A 478 -18.55 -24.67 -4.47
N LYS A 479 -18.06 -23.47 -4.10
CA LYS A 479 -18.03 -22.98 -2.72
C LYS A 479 -19.42 -22.90 -2.10
N ARG A 480 -20.41 -22.41 -2.84
CA ARG A 480 -21.78 -22.22 -2.33
C ARG A 480 -22.59 -23.51 -2.27
N LEU A 481 -22.31 -24.45 -3.17
CA LEU A 481 -22.87 -25.81 -3.09
C LEU A 481 -22.33 -26.59 -1.90
N GLY A 482 -21.10 -26.29 -1.46
CA GLY A 482 -20.42 -27.03 -0.40
C GLY A 482 -20.03 -28.45 -0.85
N THR A 483 -19.50 -29.26 0.05
CA THR A 483 -19.17 -30.67 -0.25
C THR A 483 -20.28 -31.61 0.22
N PRO A 484 -20.65 -32.64 -0.58
CA PRO A 484 -19.98 -33.10 -1.81
C PRO A 484 -20.42 -32.42 -3.13
N GLN A 485 -21.53 -31.68 -3.16
CA GLN A 485 -22.17 -31.20 -4.40
C GLN A 485 -21.29 -30.29 -5.27
N GLY A 486 -20.37 -29.54 -4.65
CA GLY A 486 -19.41 -28.66 -5.33
C GLY A 486 -18.16 -29.37 -5.86
N ALA A 487 -17.89 -30.62 -5.45
CA ALA A 487 -16.67 -31.33 -5.84
C ALA A 487 -16.48 -31.48 -7.36
N PRO A 488 -17.53 -31.76 -8.18
CA PRO A 488 -17.40 -31.80 -9.64
C PRO A 488 -16.94 -30.47 -10.25
N TYR A 489 -17.35 -29.34 -9.68
CA TYR A 489 -16.97 -28.01 -10.15
C TYR A 489 -15.51 -27.69 -9.80
N TYR A 490 -15.03 -28.09 -8.62
CA TYR A 490 -13.62 -27.99 -8.27
C TYR A 490 -12.75 -28.87 -9.18
N ALA A 491 -13.17 -30.11 -9.43
CA ALA A 491 -12.46 -31.01 -10.35
C ALA A 491 -12.39 -30.45 -11.77
N ARG A 492 -13.49 -29.90 -12.27
CA ARG A 492 -13.56 -29.23 -13.58
C ARG A 492 -12.62 -28.03 -13.65
N LEU A 493 -12.60 -27.17 -12.61
CA LEU A 493 -11.70 -26.02 -12.55
C LEU A 493 -10.22 -26.44 -12.62
N ILE A 494 -9.82 -27.46 -11.85
CA ILE A 494 -8.44 -27.97 -11.85
C ILE A 494 -8.04 -28.55 -13.21
N ALA A 495 -8.97 -29.24 -13.88
CA ALA A 495 -8.74 -29.87 -15.19
C ALA A 495 -8.64 -28.84 -16.31
N GLU A 496 -9.57 -27.89 -16.36
CA GLU A 496 -9.68 -26.91 -17.46
C GLU A 496 -8.80 -25.67 -17.25
N ARG A 497 -8.57 -25.26 -15.99
CA ARG A 497 -7.88 -24.02 -15.59
C ARG A 497 -6.81 -24.27 -14.51
N PRO A 498 -5.82 -25.12 -14.80
CA PRO A 498 -4.80 -25.50 -13.83
C PRO A 498 -3.91 -24.37 -13.32
N THR A 499 -3.81 -23.26 -14.04
CA THR A 499 -3.01 -22.08 -13.66
C THR A 499 -3.84 -20.99 -12.98
N SER A 500 -5.14 -21.22 -12.78
CA SER A 500 -6.02 -20.27 -12.09
C SER A 500 -5.57 -20.08 -10.63
N GLN A 501 -5.71 -18.85 -10.13
CA GLN A 501 -5.55 -18.53 -8.71
C GLN A 501 -6.48 -19.35 -7.80
N TYR A 502 -7.61 -19.84 -8.32
CA TYR A 502 -8.58 -20.65 -7.58
C TYR A 502 -8.25 -22.14 -7.62
N ALA A 503 -7.33 -22.60 -8.48
CA ALA A 503 -7.04 -24.02 -8.67
C ALA A 503 -6.42 -24.70 -7.43
N PRO A 504 -5.46 -24.08 -6.71
CA PRO A 504 -4.92 -24.67 -5.49
C PRO A 504 -6.01 -24.87 -4.41
N GLU A 505 -6.84 -23.86 -4.16
CA GLU A 505 -7.91 -23.94 -3.15
C GLU A 505 -8.98 -24.97 -3.57
N SER A 506 -9.28 -25.04 -4.87
CA SER A 506 -10.18 -26.07 -5.42
C SER A 506 -9.64 -27.48 -5.21
N ALA A 507 -8.32 -27.67 -5.36
CA ALA A 507 -7.69 -28.95 -5.10
C ALA A 507 -7.82 -29.35 -3.62
N TRP A 508 -7.64 -28.39 -2.69
CA TRP A 508 -7.91 -28.61 -1.28
C TRP A 508 -9.35 -29.06 -1.03
N TRP A 509 -10.34 -28.37 -1.57
CA TRP A 509 -11.74 -28.74 -1.35
C TRP A 509 -12.15 -30.05 -1.99
N LEU A 510 -11.52 -30.44 -3.11
CA LEU A 510 -11.70 -31.76 -3.70
C LEU A 510 -11.15 -32.86 -2.78
N ILE A 511 -9.93 -32.68 -2.24
CA ILE A 511 -9.34 -33.60 -1.24
C ILE A 511 -10.24 -33.69 -0.01
N TRP A 512 -10.66 -32.52 0.52
CA TRP A 512 -11.47 -32.44 1.73
C TRP A 512 -12.85 -33.05 1.55
N SER A 513 -13.45 -32.96 0.35
CA SER A 513 -14.74 -33.59 0.04
C SER A 513 -14.69 -35.12 0.25
N SER A 514 -13.64 -35.78 -0.23
CA SER A 514 -13.43 -37.21 -0.02
C SER A 514 -13.01 -37.51 1.43
N ALA A 515 -12.07 -36.75 2.00
CA ALA A 515 -11.60 -36.96 3.36
C ALA A 515 -12.73 -36.86 4.40
N LYS A 516 -13.58 -35.84 4.28
CA LYS A 516 -14.74 -35.61 5.16
C LYS A 516 -15.73 -36.78 5.13
N GLN A 517 -15.98 -37.36 3.95
CA GLN A 517 -16.78 -38.58 3.82
C GLN A 517 -16.10 -39.77 4.51
N GLY A 518 -14.77 -39.91 4.38
CA GLY A 518 -14.01 -40.94 5.09
C GLY A 518 -14.09 -40.84 6.62
N TYR A 519 -14.04 -39.62 7.17
CA TYR A 519 -14.18 -39.42 8.62
C TYR A 519 -15.60 -39.71 9.13
N ALA A 520 -16.63 -39.46 8.31
CA ALA A 520 -18.04 -39.64 8.69
C ALA A 520 -18.62 -41.03 8.38
N ALA A 521 -18.05 -41.78 7.43
CA ALA A 521 -18.58 -43.09 7.00
C ALA A 521 -18.34 -44.18 8.06
N PRO A 522 -19.17 -45.24 8.17
CA PRO A 522 -18.80 -46.44 8.93
C PRO A 522 -17.72 -47.27 8.19
N ALA A 523 -17.03 -48.16 8.89
CA ALA A 523 -16.19 -49.19 8.23
C ALA A 523 -17.09 -50.13 7.40
N PRO A 524 -16.68 -50.63 6.21
CA PRO A 524 -15.36 -50.55 5.56
C PRO A 524 -15.18 -49.36 4.58
N ASN A 525 -16.22 -48.58 4.32
CA ASN A 525 -16.24 -47.55 3.28
C ASN A 525 -15.23 -46.40 3.53
N LYS A 526 -14.80 -46.20 4.78
CA LYS A 526 -13.75 -45.21 5.13
C LYS A 526 -12.49 -45.33 4.27
N LYS A 527 -11.99 -46.56 4.05
CA LYS A 527 -10.70 -46.79 3.36
C LYS A 527 -10.74 -46.32 1.90
N ALA A 528 -11.88 -46.51 1.22
CA ALA A 528 -12.05 -46.07 -0.16
C ALA A 528 -11.98 -44.53 -0.27
N PHE A 529 -12.68 -43.82 0.62
CA PHE A 529 -12.67 -42.37 0.66
C PHE A 529 -11.29 -41.78 0.99
N PHE A 530 -10.57 -42.35 1.97
CA PHE A 530 -9.21 -41.89 2.30
C PHE A 530 -8.21 -42.18 1.19
N THR A 531 -8.30 -43.33 0.53
CA THR A 531 -7.48 -43.66 -0.65
C THR A 531 -7.73 -42.65 -1.79
N GLN A 532 -9.00 -42.32 -2.07
CA GLN A 532 -9.34 -41.32 -3.08
C GLN A 532 -8.81 -39.92 -2.70
N ALA A 533 -9.00 -39.50 -1.45
CA ALA A 533 -8.48 -38.23 -0.94
C ALA A 533 -6.96 -38.16 -1.05
N LEU A 534 -6.24 -39.25 -0.74
CA LEU A 534 -4.79 -39.33 -0.83
C LEU A 534 -4.33 -39.19 -2.29
N ALA A 535 -5.00 -39.87 -3.24
CA ALA A 535 -4.70 -39.73 -4.66
C ALA A 535 -4.92 -38.30 -5.19
N HIS A 536 -5.98 -37.61 -4.72
CA HIS A 536 -6.16 -36.19 -5.02
C HIS A 536 -5.06 -35.33 -4.40
N CYS A 537 -4.62 -35.66 -3.18
CA CYS A 537 -3.57 -34.96 -2.47
C CYS A 537 -2.21 -35.09 -3.14
N ASP A 538 -1.84 -36.29 -3.61
CA ASP A 538 -0.60 -36.51 -4.35
C ASP A 538 -0.55 -35.70 -5.65
N LYS A 539 -1.67 -35.66 -6.40
CA LYS A 539 -1.80 -34.81 -7.60
C LYS A 539 -1.69 -33.33 -7.28
N ALA A 540 -2.30 -32.88 -6.18
CA ALA A 540 -2.23 -31.49 -5.74
C ALA A 540 -0.82 -31.11 -5.30
N MET A 541 -0.12 -31.98 -4.56
CA MET A 541 1.27 -31.79 -4.15
C MET A 541 2.21 -31.65 -5.35
N ALA A 542 2.09 -32.53 -6.34
CA ALA A 542 2.92 -32.49 -7.54
C ALA A 542 2.81 -31.16 -8.32
N LYS A 543 1.68 -30.45 -8.19
CA LYS A 543 1.38 -29.26 -8.99
C LYS A 543 1.39 -27.95 -8.22
N TYR A 544 0.96 -27.96 -6.97
CA TYR A 544 0.62 -26.77 -6.18
C TYR A 544 1.37 -26.69 -4.85
N ALA A 545 2.37 -27.55 -4.58
CA ALA A 545 3.14 -27.52 -3.33
C ALA A 545 3.85 -26.18 -3.07
N HIS A 546 4.22 -25.44 -4.12
CA HIS A 546 4.86 -24.12 -4.01
C HIS A 546 3.88 -22.99 -3.64
N THR A 547 2.57 -23.25 -3.65
CA THR A 547 1.55 -22.23 -3.33
C THR A 547 1.36 -22.11 -1.82
N HIS A 548 0.64 -21.07 -1.38
CA HIS A 548 0.33 -20.86 0.04
C HIS A 548 -0.45 -22.02 0.70
N ILE A 549 -1.00 -22.95 -0.08
CA ILE A 549 -1.73 -24.13 0.40
C ILE A 549 -0.82 -25.36 0.54
N GLY A 550 0.39 -25.33 -0.01
CA GLY A 550 1.40 -26.41 0.08
C GLY A 550 1.53 -27.04 1.47
N PRO A 551 1.70 -26.26 2.56
CA PRO A 551 1.78 -26.82 3.91
C PRO A 551 0.56 -27.65 4.31
N LYS A 552 -0.64 -27.23 3.87
CA LYS A 552 -1.90 -27.90 4.14
C LYS A 552 -1.98 -29.25 3.42
N PHE A 553 -1.58 -29.31 2.15
CA PHE A 553 -1.51 -30.56 1.40
C PHE A 553 -0.55 -31.55 2.05
N ALA A 554 0.67 -31.10 2.38
CA ALA A 554 1.69 -31.96 2.99
C ALA A 554 1.23 -32.56 4.33
N PHE A 555 0.64 -31.74 5.20
CA PHE A 555 0.10 -32.22 6.47
C PHE A 555 -1.07 -33.21 6.29
N TRP A 556 -2.05 -32.87 5.46
CA TRP A 556 -3.22 -33.73 5.25
C TRP A 556 -2.88 -35.02 4.51
N ARG A 557 -1.83 -35.04 3.68
CA ARG A 557 -1.27 -36.28 3.13
C ARG A 557 -0.86 -37.24 4.25
N GLY A 558 -0.15 -36.74 5.26
CA GLY A 558 0.22 -37.51 6.46
C GLY A 558 -0.99 -38.02 7.23
N LYS A 559 -2.00 -37.15 7.46
CA LYS A 559 -3.25 -37.54 8.15
C LYS A 559 -4.03 -38.63 7.41
N LEU A 560 -4.08 -38.55 6.08
CA LEU A 560 -4.74 -39.56 5.25
C LEU A 560 -4.00 -40.89 5.28
N GLN A 561 -2.66 -40.87 5.24
CA GLN A 561 -1.83 -42.07 5.38
C GLN A 561 -1.97 -42.70 6.77
N GLU A 562 -2.01 -41.88 7.82
CA GLU A 562 -2.27 -42.33 9.19
C GLU A 562 -3.64 -43.01 9.30
N ALA A 563 -4.69 -42.41 8.73
CA ALA A 563 -6.03 -43.00 8.68
C ALA A 563 -6.11 -44.31 7.87
N LEU A 564 -5.15 -44.53 6.95
CA LEU A 564 -4.99 -45.77 6.17
C LEU A 564 -4.09 -46.81 6.85
N GLY A 565 -3.54 -46.52 8.04
CA GLY A 565 -2.60 -47.39 8.76
C GLY A 565 -1.17 -47.36 8.20
N GLN A 566 -0.84 -46.42 7.32
CA GLN A 566 0.45 -46.29 6.64
C GLN A 566 1.43 -45.46 7.49
N LYS A 567 1.82 -45.99 8.65
CA LYS A 567 2.60 -45.26 9.67
C LYS A 567 3.89 -44.64 9.14
N THR A 568 4.70 -45.41 8.41
CA THR A 568 6.00 -44.95 7.90
C THR A 568 5.83 -43.82 6.88
N GLN A 569 4.89 -43.96 5.95
CA GLN A 569 4.59 -42.93 4.96
C GLN A 569 4.03 -41.66 5.62
N ALA A 570 3.16 -41.82 6.63
CA ALA A 570 2.60 -40.70 7.37
C ALA A 570 3.70 -39.86 8.05
N ILE A 571 4.65 -40.52 8.75
CA ILE A 571 5.81 -39.87 9.36
C ILE A 571 6.63 -39.10 8.30
N ALA A 572 6.93 -39.73 7.16
CA ALA A 572 7.69 -39.08 6.09
C ALA A 572 6.98 -37.83 5.53
N SER A 573 5.65 -37.88 5.35
CA SER A 573 4.86 -36.72 4.92
C SER A 573 4.88 -35.59 5.95
N TYR A 574 4.80 -35.93 7.24
CA TYR A 574 4.89 -34.94 8.31
C TYR A 574 6.28 -34.30 8.40
N ASP A 575 7.35 -35.09 8.33
CA ASP A 575 8.72 -34.55 8.34
C ASP A 575 8.95 -33.63 7.14
N TYR A 576 8.48 -34.01 5.95
CA TYR A 576 8.52 -33.16 4.76
C TYR A 576 7.81 -31.81 5.02
N CYS A 577 6.61 -31.83 5.62
CA CYS A 577 5.87 -30.60 5.91
C CYS A 577 6.62 -29.68 6.88
N ASP A 578 7.21 -30.22 7.96
CA ASP A 578 8.00 -29.45 8.94
C ASP A 578 9.25 -28.83 8.30
N GLN A 579 9.95 -29.60 7.45
CA GLN A 579 11.19 -29.17 6.79
C GLN A 579 10.96 -28.13 5.69
N GLN A 580 9.93 -28.31 4.85
CA GLN A 580 9.67 -27.42 3.71
C GLN A 580 8.89 -26.16 4.09
N PHE A 581 8.09 -26.23 5.16
CA PHE A 581 7.25 -25.12 5.60
C PHE A 581 7.47 -24.78 7.08
N PRO A 582 8.73 -24.50 7.48
CA PRO A 582 9.05 -24.19 8.86
C PRO A 582 8.32 -22.91 9.29
N GLY A 583 7.77 -22.90 10.51
CA GLY A 583 7.02 -21.75 11.04
C GLY A 583 5.54 -21.67 10.61
N SER A 584 5.10 -22.53 9.69
CA SER A 584 3.68 -22.64 9.34
C SER A 584 2.89 -23.41 10.40
N TYR A 585 1.59 -23.14 10.50
CA TYR A 585 0.67 -23.91 11.36
C TYR A 585 0.78 -25.42 11.10
N TYR A 586 0.81 -25.83 9.83
CA TYR A 586 0.85 -27.23 9.43
C TYR A 586 2.21 -27.88 9.63
N GLY A 587 3.32 -27.15 9.45
CA GLY A 587 4.65 -27.65 9.81
C GLY A 587 4.74 -27.95 11.31
N TYR A 588 4.23 -27.03 12.13
CA TYR A 588 4.22 -27.23 13.57
C TYR A 588 3.31 -28.36 14.05
N ARG A 589 2.13 -28.55 13.44
CA ARG A 589 1.26 -29.71 13.68
C ARG A 589 1.91 -31.01 13.20
N SER A 590 2.54 -31.01 12.02
CA SER A 590 3.24 -32.17 11.48
C SER A 590 4.33 -32.68 12.41
N LYS A 591 5.15 -31.77 12.98
CA LYS A 591 6.16 -32.13 13.98
C LYS A 591 5.57 -32.88 15.18
N ALA A 592 4.43 -32.44 15.69
CA ALA A 592 3.75 -33.08 16.80
C ALA A 592 3.16 -34.45 16.41
N CYS A 593 2.50 -34.55 15.25
CA CYS A 593 1.95 -35.82 14.76
C CYS A 593 3.05 -36.87 14.49
N ALA A 594 4.17 -36.48 13.88
CA ALA A 594 5.29 -37.37 13.65
C ALA A 594 5.91 -37.87 14.97
N ALA A 595 6.09 -36.98 15.95
CA ALA A 595 6.58 -37.35 17.28
C ALA A 595 5.64 -38.32 17.99
N HIS A 596 4.32 -38.08 17.91
CA HIS A 596 3.32 -38.98 18.46
C HIS A 596 3.42 -40.38 17.82
N LEU A 597 3.38 -40.48 16.48
CA LEU A 597 3.50 -41.76 15.81
C LEU A 597 4.80 -42.51 16.16
N ARG A 598 5.93 -41.81 16.30
CA ARG A 598 7.20 -42.42 16.73
C ARG A 598 7.15 -42.96 18.16
N SER A 599 6.39 -42.31 19.04
CA SER A 599 6.27 -42.70 20.45
C SER A 599 5.29 -43.85 20.71
N VAL A 600 4.36 -44.15 19.78
CA VAL A 600 3.42 -45.26 19.92
C VAL A 600 4.20 -46.57 20.09
N GLY A 601 4.01 -47.23 21.24
CA GLY A 601 4.75 -48.44 21.63
C GLY A 601 6.02 -48.18 22.44
N THR A 602 6.23 -46.95 22.93
CA THR A 602 7.36 -46.56 23.79
C THR A 602 6.84 -45.92 25.08
N ASP A 603 7.58 -46.04 26.18
CA ASP A 603 7.28 -45.37 27.46
C ASP A 603 7.63 -43.87 27.47
N LYS A 604 8.06 -43.32 26.32
CA LYS A 604 8.51 -41.93 26.25
C LYS A 604 7.30 -40.98 26.21
N PRO A 605 7.24 -39.98 27.10
CA PRO A 605 6.20 -38.96 27.02
C PRO A 605 6.35 -38.16 25.72
N VAL A 606 5.23 -37.99 25.00
CA VAL A 606 5.20 -37.21 23.76
C VAL A 606 5.21 -35.73 24.11
N ALA A 607 6.18 -34.99 23.54
CA ALA A 607 6.12 -33.54 23.48
C ALA A 607 4.98 -33.13 22.52
N ASP A 608 3.74 -33.17 23.00
CA ASP A 608 2.59 -32.73 22.23
C ASP A 608 2.53 -31.20 22.28
N ARG A 609 2.49 -30.56 21.10
CA ARG A 609 1.99 -29.18 20.99
C ARG A 609 0.47 -29.25 21.14
N LYS A 610 0.06 -29.57 22.36
CA LYS A 610 -1.33 -29.71 22.78
C LYS A 610 -2.12 -28.49 22.32
N TRP A 611 -3.41 -28.67 22.14
CA TRP A 611 -4.39 -27.57 22.11
C TRP A 611 -4.56 -26.93 23.50
N SER A 612 -3.46 -26.75 24.24
CA SER A 612 -3.39 -26.11 25.56
C SER A 612 -2.20 -25.16 25.58
N PHE A 613 -2.33 -24.05 26.30
CA PHE A 613 -1.23 -23.10 26.47
C PHE A 613 -0.30 -23.52 27.61
N THR A 614 0.91 -22.95 27.64
CA THR A 614 1.84 -23.16 28.76
C THR A 614 1.59 -22.10 29.83
N ILE A 615 1.03 -22.51 30.97
CA ILE A 615 0.77 -21.60 32.10
C ILE A 615 2.07 -21.37 32.88
N GLY A 616 2.28 -20.14 33.38
CA GLY A 616 3.41 -19.81 34.27
C GLY A 616 4.74 -19.50 33.58
N ARG A 617 4.74 -19.39 32.25
CA ARG A 617 5.92 -19.01 31.46
C ARG A 617 6.26 -17.53 31.64
N ALA A 618 7.53 -17.23 31.96
CA ALA A 618 8.06 -15.87 31.95
C ALA A 618 8.37 -15.40 30.52
N ASN A 619 8.17 -14.12 30.23
CA ASN A 619 8.63 -13.54 28.98
C ASN A 619 10.16 -13.39 29.03
N PRO A 620 10.93 -13.75 27.99
CA PRO A 620 12.39 -13.64 27.96
C PRO A 620 12.94 -12.25 28.33
N ASP A 621 12.20 -11.18 27.99
CA ASP A 621 12.46 -9.82 28.46
C ASP A 621 11.20 -8.94 28.29
N PRO A 622 10.52 -8.51 29.36
CA PRO A 622 9.35 -7.62 29.29
C PRO A 622 9.65 -6.22 28.70
N ASN A 623 10.91 -5.80 28.69
CA ASN A 623 11.33 -4.50 28.15
C ASN A 623 11.63 -4.57 26.65
N TRP A 624 11.65 -5.78 26.07
CA TRP A 624 11.89 -5.96 24.65
C TRP A 624 10.70 -5.44 23.83
N ASN A 625 10.96 -4.56 22.87
CA ASN A 625 9.94 -3.97 21.99
C ASN A 625 10.16 -4.41 20.52
N TRP A 626 9.99 -3.51 19.54
CA TRP A 626 10.56 -3.75 18.21
C TRP A 626 12.09 -3.68 18.26
N PRO A 627 12.80 -4.63 17.64
CA PRO A 627 14.26 -4.58 17.55
C PRO A 627 14.74 -3.31 16.82
N GLU A 628 15.82 -2.70 17.30
CA GLU A 628 16.49 -1.55 16.67
C GLU A 628 17.53 -2.01 15.62
N PRO A 629 18.03 -1.11 14.74
CA PRO A 629 18.89 -1.45 13.61
C PRO A 629 20.07 -2.36 13.92
N PRO A 630 20.83 -2.18 15.02
CA PRO A 630 21.98 -3.06 15.32
C PRO A 630 21.61 -4.54 15.42
N VAL A 631 20.35 -4.84 15.76
CA VAL A 631 19.80 -6.20 15.80
C VAL A 631 19.29 -6.63 14.43
N LEU A 632 18.81 -5.70 13.59
CA LEU A 632 18.13 -5.99 12.32
C LEU A 632 19.05 -6.07 11.11
N PHE A 633 20.03 -5.17 11.00
CA PHE A 633 20.94 -5.07 9.87
C PHE A 633 22.21 -4.33 10.27
N HIS A 634 23.33 -4.67 9.61
CA HIS A 634 24.60 -3.99 9.87
C HIS A 634 24.63 -2.63 9.16
N TRP A 635 24.70 -1.53 9.93
CA TRP A 635 24.76 -0.17 9.39
C TRP A 635 25.86 0.03 8.33
N GLN A 636 27.00 -0.64 8.49
CA GLN A 636 28.11 -0.61 7.54
C GLN A 636 27.75 -1.13 6.13
N LYS A 637 26.72 -1.98 6.01
CA LYS A 637 26.26 -2.55 4.72
C LYS A 637 25.10 -1.76 4.10
N VAL A 638 24.52 -0.82 4.83
CA VAL A 638 23.36 -0.03 4.37
C VAL A 638 23.73 0.83 3.14
N PRO A 639 24.85 1.58 3.12
CA PRO A 639 25.22 2.37 1.95
C PRO A 639 25.40 1.54 0.68
N SER A 640 26.04 0.37 0.80
CA SER A 640 26.20 -0.55 -0.33
C SER A 640 24.87 -1.14 -0.82
N SER A 641 23.81 -1.13 0.01
CA SER A 641 22.50 -1.71 -0.30
C SER A 641 21.54 -0.71 -0.93
N ILE A 642 21.56 0.55 -0.49
CA ILE A 642 20.59 1.58 -0.91
C ILE A 642 21.24 2.84 -1.49
N GLY A 643 22.56 2.93 -1.53
CA GLY A 643 23.30 4.13 -1.92
C GLY A 643 23.65 5.02 -0.72
N GLU A 644 24.80 5.69 -0.81
CA GLU A 644 25.34 6.58 0.23
C GLU A 644 24.37 7.71 0.60
N THR A 645 23.74 8.34 -0.38
CA THR A 645 22.77 9.43 -0.18
C THR A 645 21.56 8.96 0.62
N ALA A 646 20.95 7.84 0.25
CA ALA A 646 19.82 7.27 0.96
C ALA A 646 20.20 6.83 2.38
N ALA A 647 21.37 6.20 2.55
CA ALA A 647 21.88 5.78 3.86
C ALA A 647 22.13 6.98 4.80
N THR A 648 22.70 8.07 4.27
CA THR A 648 22.91 9.32 5.00
C THR A 648 21.59 9.95 5.44
N LEU A 649 20.59 10.00 4.54
CA LEU A 649 19.25 10.49 4.88
C LEU A 649 18.58 9.65 5.97
N LEU A 650 18.75 8.31 5.95
CA LEU A 650 18.28 7.44 7.03
C LEU A 650 18.95 7.76 8.37
N TRP A 651 20.27 7.98 8.37
CA TRP A 651 21.04 8.34 9.57
C TRP A 651 20.61 9.70 10.14
N LEU A 652 20.35 10.69 9.26
CA LEU A 652 19.79 12.00 9.60
C LEU A 652 18.31 11.98 9.97
N ARG A 653 17.68 10.79 10.01
CA ARG A 653 16.25 10.58 10.29
C ARG A 653 15.29 11.24 9.27
N GLN A 654 15.76 11.52 8.06
CA GLN A 654 14.97 12.01 6.92
C GLN A 654 14.29 10.85 6.20
N TYR A 655 13.43 10.13 6.92
CA TYR A 655 12.82 8.88 6.47
C TYR A 655 11.95 9.01 5.22
N ASP A 656 11.25 10.14 5.05
CA ASP A 656 10.34 10.38 3.92
C ASP A 656 11.08 10.60 2.59
N GLU A 657 12.31 11.11 2.66
CA GLU A 657 13.15 11.41 1.50
C GLU A 657 14.09 10.25 1.15
N ALA A 658 14.57 9.50 2.15
CA ALA A 658 15.63 8.50 1.96
C ALA A 658 15.37 7.50 0.82
N PHE A 659 14.15 6.97 0.68
CA PHE A 659 13.84 5.99 -0.37
C PHE A 659 13.67 6.58 -1.76
N LYS A 660 13.54 7.90 -1.92
CA LYS A 660 13.55 8.54 -3.24
C LYS A 660 14.93 8.49 -3.90
N TYR A 661 15.97 8.44 -3.07
CA TYR A 661 17.38 8.39 -3.50
C TYR A 661 17.98 7.00 -3.41
N ALA A 662 17.16 5.98 -3.17
CA ALA A 662 17.66 4.61 -3.10
C ALA A 662 18.09 4.14 -4.51
N THR A 663 19.37 3.83 -4.68
CA THR A 663 19.94 3.43 -5.99
C THR A 663 19.76 1.93 -6.28
N GLY A 664 19.20 1.17 -5.34
CA GLY A 664 18.99 -0.28 -5.42
C GLY A 664 17.70 -0.74 -4.75
N LYS A 665 17.46 -2.06 -4.77
CA LYS A 665 16.30 -2.66 -4.08
C LYS A 665 16.50 -2.55 -2.58
N VAL A 666 15.71 -1.70 -1.93
CA VAL A 666 15.74 -1.54 -0.47
C VAL A 666 15.44 -2.88 0.23
N PRO A 667 16.36 -3.38 1.08
CA PRO A 667 16.12 -4.55 1.91
C PRO A 667 14.87 -4.39 2.78
N GLN A 668 14.10 -5.46 2.96
CA GLN A 668 12.80 -5.37 3.62
C GLN A 668 12.90 -4.97 5.08
N GLU A 669 13.94 -5.41 5.78
CA GLU A 669 14.24 -5.06 7.16
C GLU A 669 14.49 -3.56 7.34
N ILE A 670 15.21 -2.92 6.41
CA ILE A 670 15.41 -1.47 6.39
C ILE A 670 14.08 -0.77 6.12
N LYS A 671 13.35 -1.21 5.10
CA LYS A 671 12.03 -0.66 4.76
C LYS A 671 11.03 -0.75 5.92
N ALA A 672 10.96 -1.90 6.58
CA ALA A 672 10.09 -2.12 7.71
C ALA A 672 10.46 -1.21 8.90
N TRP A 673 11.75 -1.08 9.22
CA TRP A 673 12.21 -0.18 10.27
C TRP A 673 11.88 1.29 9.97
N VAL A 674 12.11 1.77 8.75
CA VAL A 674 11.77 3.14 8.34
C VAL A 674 10.28 3.43 8.47
N LEU A 675 9.44 2.51 7.99
CA LEU A 675 7.98 2.62 8.14
C LEU A 675 7.56 2.69 9.60
N LEU A 676 8.21 1.93 10.49
CA LEU A 676 7.95 1.99 11.92
C LEU A 676 8.30 3.37 12.49
N LYS A 677 9.46 3.93 12.12
CA LYS A 677 9.90 5.26 12.57
C LYS A 677 9.01 6.40 12.05
N GLN A 678 8.35 6.20 10.91
CA GLN A 678 7.30 7.10 10.39
C GLN A 678 5.93 6.91 11.10
N GLY A 679 5.84 6.05 12.12
CA GLY A 679 4.58 5.74 12.80
C GLY A 679 3.64 4.83 12.01
N GLN A 680 4.11 4.22 10.92
CA GLN A 680 3.33 3.33 10.04
C GLN A 680 3.45 1.87 10.48
N THR A 681 3.13 1.57 11.75
CA THR A 681 3.31 0.24 12.39
C THR A 681 2.72 -0.92 11.57
N LEU A 682 1.49 -0.75 11.06
CA LEU A 682 0.83 -1.77 10.24
C LEU A 682 1.62 -2.09 8.97
N LYS A 683 2.10 -1.06 8.27
CA LYS A 683 2.92 -1.21 7.06
C LYS A 683 4.29 -1.77 7.37
N ALA A 684 4.89 -1.37 8.49
CA ALA A 684 6.16 -1.89 8.98
C ALA A 684 6.10 -3.40 9.21
N ASN A 685 5.13 -3.86 10.03
CA ASN A 685 4.94 -5.29 10.30
C ASN A 685 4.59 -6.07 9.03
N ALA A 686 3.74 -5.49 8.16
CA ALA A 686 3.42 -6.09 6.86
C ALA A 686 4.68 -6.31 6.01
N ASN A 687 5.53 -5.29 5.87
CA ASN A 687 6.77 -5.40 5.07
C ASN A 687 7.72 -6.44 5.68
N ALA A 688 7.92 -6.45 6.99
CA ALA A 688 8.79 -7.45 7.61
C ALA A 688 8.29 -8.89 7.45
N SER A 689 6.98 -9.09 7.25
CA SER A 689 6.37 -10.41 7.12
C SER A 689 6.40 -10.98 5.69
N VAL A 690 6.82 -10.19 4.70
CA VAL A 690 6.78 -10.63 3.30
C VAL A 690 7.89 -11.65 3.05
N ASN A 691 7.53 -12.83 2.53
CA ASN A 691 8.46 -13.89 2.14
C ASN A 691 9.50 -14.17 3.23
N LEU A 692 9.03 -14.40 4.46
CA LEU A 692 9.90 -14.86 5.54
C LEU A 692 10.45 -16.24 5.17
N GLU A 693 11.77 -16.30 4.98
CA GLU A 693 12.51 -17.52 4.62
C GLU A 693 13.23 -18.08 5.84
N GLY A 694 13.51 -19.38 5.79
CA GLY A 694 14.22 -20.11 6.85
C GLY A 694 13.39 -20.28 8.13
N HIS A 695 14.03 -20.83 9.16
CA HIS A 695 13.42 -20.99 10.47
C HIS A 695 13.35 -19.65 11.21
N PRO A 696 12.35 -19.44 12.09
CA PRO A 696 12.22 -18.21 12.86
C PRO A 696 13.48 -17.75 13.58
N GLN A 697 14.31 -18.69 14.08
CA GLN A 697 15.54 -18.35 14.80
C GLN A 697 16.69 -17.86 13.90
N GLN A 698 16.60 -18.04 12.57
CA GLN A 698 17.75 -17.87 11.66
C GLN A 698 17.96 -16.43 11.18
N THR A 699 16.93 -15.58 11.16
CA THR A 699 17.07 -14.21 10.65
C THR A 699 16.49 -13.17 11.62
N PRO A 700 17.18 -12.03 11.83
CA PRO A 700 16.64 -10.95 12.67
C PRO A 700 15.32 -10.36 12.18
N ARG A 701 15.01 -10.48 10.89
CA ARG A 701 13.75 -10.04 10.29
C ARG A 701 12.53 -10.74 10.90
N TRP A 702 12.66 -12.00 11.31
CA TRP A 702 11.60 -12.70 12.05
C TRP A 702 11.27 -12.00 13.38
N ARG A 703 12.27 -11.53 14.14
CA ARG A 703 12.03 -10.76 15.38
C ARG A 703 11.31 -9.44 15.13
N PHE A 704 11.48 -8.82 13.96
CA PHE A 704 10.70 -7.63 13.58
C PHE A 704 9.26 -7.97 13.19
N ALA A 705 9.07 -9.07 12.45
CA ALA A 705 7.75 -9.54 12.05
C ALA A 705 6.92 -10.07 13.24
N PHE A 706 7.60 -10.50 14.30
CA PHE A 706 7.05 -11.02 15.56
C PHE A 706 7.67 -10.28 16.77
N PRO A 707 7.38 -8.98 16.95
CA PRO A 707 7.94 -8.19 18.04
C PRO A 707 7.25 -8.52 19.37
N LEU A 708 7.92 -8.28 20.51
CA LEU A 708 7.32 -8.34 21.85
C LEU A 708 6.73 -6.98 22.28
N ALA A 709 6.10 -6.26 21.34
CA ALA A 709 5.52 -4.95 21.58
C ALA A 709 4.48 -4.96 22.71
N TYR A 710 4.53 -3.94 23.58
CA TYR A 710 3.74 -3.86 24.82
C TYR A 710 4.00 -5.02 25.80
N GLY A 711 5.19 -5.64 25.74
CA GLY A 711 5.56 -6.84 26.51
C GLY A 711 5.29 -6.73 28.01
N ASN A 712 5.63 -5.60 28.63
CA ASN A 712 5.35 -5.35 30.06
C ASN A 712 3.85 -5.39 30.42
N ILE A 713 2.98 -4.75 29.62
CA ILE A 713 1.53 -4.74 29.83
C ILE A 713 0.96 -6.14 29.58
N ILE A 714 1.35 -6.76 28.48
CA ILE A 714 0.89 -8.10 28.10
C ILE A 714 1.26 -9.11 29.16
N GLU A 715 2.51 -9.10 29.63
CA GLU A 715 2.98 -10.04 30.65
C GLU A 715 2.24 -9.86 31.97
N ARG A 716 2.07 -8.61 32.42
CA ARG A 716 1.33 -8.29 33.66
C ARG A 716 -0.09 -8.83 33.61
N GLU A 717 -0.84 -8.51 32.54
CA GLU A 717 -2.25 -8.91 32.43
C GLU A 717 -2.43 -10.40 32.10
N ALA A 718 -1.55 -10.98 31.29
CA ALA A 718 -1.58 -12.42 31.02
C ALA A 718 -1.35 -13.23 32.30
N ARG A 719 -0.35 -12.86 33.12
CA ARG A 719 -0.08 -13.51 34.41
C ARG A 719 -1.26 -13.41 35.36
N LYS A 720 -1.87 -12.23 35.48
CA LYS A 720 -3.07 -12.01 36.30
C LYS A 720 -4.21 -12.97 35.97
N HIS A 721 -4.30 -13.39 34.71
CA HIS A 721 -5.35 -14.27 34.19
C HIS A 721 -4.90 -15.72 33.93
N ASN A 722 -3.70 -16.12 34.36
CA ASN A 722 -3.09 -17.43 34.08
C ASN A 722 -3.04 -17.78 32.57
N LEU A 723 -2.75 -16.79 31.74
CA LEU A 723 -2.58 -16.92 30.29
C LEU A 723 -1.11 -16.96 29.91
N ASP A 724 -0.80 -17.59 28.78
CA ASP A 724 0.54 -17.53 28.18
C ASP A 724 0.74 -16.17 27.49
N PRO A 725 1.74 -15.35 27.88
CA PRO A 725 1.99 -14.06 27.23
C PRO A 725 2.26 -14.17 25.72
N LEU A 726 2.93 -15.23 25.25
CA LEU A 726 3.25 -15.42 23.83
C LEU A 726 2.02 -15.72 22.99
N LEU A 727 1.00 -16.34 23.57
CA LEU A 727 -0.30 -16.46 22.92
C LEU A 727 -0.91 -15.07 22.71
N ILE A 728 -0.89 -14.22 23.74
CA ILE A 728 -1.49 -12.89 23.67
C ILE A 728 -0.79 -12.05 22.60
N HIS A 729 0.54 -12.15 22.49
CA HIS A 729 1.30 -11.59 21.36
C HIS A 729 0.81 -12.14 20.01
N GLY A 730 0.63 -13.46 19.88
CA GLY A 730 0.10 -14.08 18.65
C GLY A 730 -1.30 -13.60 18.29
N LEU A 731 -2.16 -13.37 19.29
CA LEU A 731 -3.53 -12.91 19.16
C LEU A 731 -3.57 -11.43 18.75
N ILE A 732 -2.87 -10.53 19.45
CA ILE A 732 -2.73 -9.11 19.09
C ILE A 732 -2.15 -8.96 17.68
N ARG A 733 -1.14 -9.77 17.34
CA ARG A 733 -0.54 -9.75 16.01
C ARG A 733 -1.58 -10.09 14.92
N GLN A 734 -2.46 -11.05 15.18
CA GLN A 734 -3.52 -11.41 14.23
C GLN A 734 -4.60 -10.34 14.15
N GLU A 735 -4.97 -9.76 15.29
CA GLU A 735 -6.10 -8.81 15.39
C GLU A 735 -5.75 -7.42 14.83
N SER A 736 -4.60 -6.86 15.20
CA SER A 736 -4.26 -5.47 14.86
C SER A 736 -2.88 -5.29 14.24
N ARG A 737 -2.03 -6.32 14.26
CA ARG A 737 -0.59 -6.18 14.00
C ARG A 737 0.03 -5.04 14.84
N TYR A 738 -0.44 -4.91 16.07
CA TYR A 738 -0.04 -3.91 17.06
C TYR A 738 -0.42 -2.45 16.73
N ASP A 739 -1.36 -2.22 15.81
CA ASP A 739 -1.96 -0.91 15.62
C ASP A 739 -3.03 -0.64 16.69
N TYR A 740 -2.70 0.19 17.68
CA TYR A 740 -3.63 0.52 18.77
C TYR A 740 -4.83 1.35 18.31
N LYS A 741 -4.78 1.94 17.10
CA LYS A 741 -5.90 2.70 16.51
C LYS A 741 -6.74 1.84 15.56
N ALA A 742 -6.47 0.54 15.45
CA ALA A 742 -7.18 -0.34 14.53
C ALA A 742 -8.69 -0.33 14.80
N LEU A 743 -9.47 -0.04 13.75
CA LEU A 743 -10.93 -0.09 13.73
C LEU A 743 -11.39 -0.97 12.56
N SER A 744 -12.03 -2.11 12.85
CA SER A 744 -12.54 -2.99 11.81
C SER A 744 -13.82 -2.46 11.17
N ARG A 745 -14.21 -3.02 10.02
CA ARG A 745 -15.52 -2.75 9.39
C ARG A 745 -16.71 -3.09 10.28
N SER A 746 -16.52 -4.03 11.22
CA SER A 746 -17.53 -4.44 12.21
C SER A 746 -17.43 -3.63 13.51
N ASN A 747 -16.67 -2.53 13.52
CA ASN A 747 -16.39 -1.69 14.69
C ASN A 747 -15.70 -2.42 15.85
N ALA A 748 -14.81 -3.36 15.53
CA ALA A 748 -13.89 -3.95 16.53
C ALA A 748 -12.71 -2.99 16.76
N MET A 749 -12.29 -2.82 18.02
CA MET A 749 -11.48 -1.65 18.44
C MET A 749 -10.16 -2.05 19.12
N GLY A 750 -9.07 -1.39 18.71
CA GLY A 750 -7.78 -1.42 19.37
C GLY A 750 -6.95 -2.70 19.15
N LEU A 751 -5.93 -2.89 19.99
CA LEU A 751 -4.91 -3.94 19.84
C LEU A 751 -5.47 -5.36 19.74
N MET A 752 -6.49 -5.66 20.53
CA MET A 752 -7.14 -6.97 20.64
C MET A 752 -8.53 -6.99 19.96
N GLN A 753 -8.85 -5.95 19.15
CA GLN A 753 -10.07 -5.85 18.34
C GLN A 753 -11.36 -6.25 19.09
N LEU A 754 -11.65 -5.54 20.18
CA LEU A 754 -12.86 -5.79 20.95
C LEU A 754 -14.06 -5.05 20.34
N LEU A 755 -15.18 -5.76 20.17
CA LEU A 755 -16.46 -5.10 19.90
C LEU A 755 -16.88 -4.27 21.12
N LYS A 756 -17.51 -3.12 20.88
CA LYS A 756 -18.00 -2.22 21.94
C LYS A 756 -18.84 -2.96 22.99
N GLY A 757 -19.83 -3.76 22.58
CA GLY A 757 -20.66 -4.53 23.52
C GLY A 757 -19.86 -5.50 24.38
N THR A 758 -18.89 -6.19 23.79
CA THR A 758 -17.98 -7.11 24.49
C THR A 758 -17.11 -6.36 25.49
N ALA A 759 -16.51 -5.23 25.08
CA ALA A 759 -15.65 -4.42 25.93
C ALA A 759 -16.38 -3.93 27.19
N TYR A 760 -17.58 -3.35 27.04
CA TYR A 760 -18.38 -2.89 28.18
C TYR A 760 -18.86 -4.04 29.07
N GLY A 761 -19.23 -5.19 28.49
CA GLY A 761 -19.62 -6.38 29.25
C GLY A 761 -18.46 -6.92 30.09
N VAL A 762 -17.27 -7.02 29.51
CA VAL A 762 -16.05 -7.47 30.20
C VAL A 762 -15.62 -6.45 31.25
N ALA A 763 -15.70 -5.15 30.94
CA ALA A 763 -15.34 -4.08 31.85
C ALA A 763 -16.18 -4.13 33.14
N LYS A 764 -17.50 -4.25 32.99
CA LYS A 764 -18.44 -4.38 34.11
C LYS A 764 -18.12 -5.59 35.00
N HIS A 765 -17.84 -6.74 34.39
CA HIS A 765 -17.55 -7.97 35.16
C HIS A 765 -16.21 -7.94 35.90
N ASN A 766 -15.24 -7.17 35.39
CA ASN A 766 -13.87 -7.12 35.92
C ASN A 766 -13.54 -5.81 36.66
N GLY A 767 -14.53 -4.95 36.92
CA GLY A 767 -14.34 -3.67 37.62
C GLY A 767 -13.43 -2.70 36.87
N ILE A 768 -13.40 -2.74 35.54
CA ILE A 768 -12.63 -1.80 34.71
C ILE A 768 -13.53 -0.61 34.37
N THR A 769 -13.08 0.60 34.67
CA THR A 769 -13.83 1.82 34.35
C THR A 769 -13.59 2.22 32.90
N LEU A 770 -14.66 2.42 32.14
CA LEU A 770 -14.66 3.05 30.82
C LEU A 770 -15.54 4.30 30.90
N ASN A 771 -14.94 5.47 30.74
CA ASN A 771 -15.64 6.75 30.75
C ASN A 771 -16.16 7.10 29.35
N ALA A 772 -15.46 6.67 28.31
CA ALA A 772 -15.83 6.89 26.93
C ALA A 772 -15.52 5.65 26.06
N THR A 773 -16.03 5.62 24.83
CA THR A 773 -15.75 4.48 23.91
C THR A 773 -14.29 4.52 23.45
N GLU A 774 -13.72 5.72 23.38
CA GLU A 774 -12.34 6.02 23.00
C GLU A 774 -11.32 5.40 23.95
N ASP A 775 -11.69 5.18 25.22
CA ASP A 775 -10.85 4.51 26.21
C ASP A 775 -10.43 3.11 25.74
N ILE A 776 -11.25 2.44 24.92
CA ILE A 776 -10.96 1.11 24.36
C ILE A 776 -9.75 1.14 23.43
N PHE A 777 -9.38 2.28 22.83
CA PHE A 777 -8.16 2.40 22.03
C PHE A 777 -6.89 2.60 22.87
N THR A 778 -7.01 2.85 24.18
CA THR A 778 -5.86 2.98 25.06
C THR A 778 -5.20 1.60 25.22
N PRO A 779 -3.90 1.41 24.87
CA PRO A 779 -3.25 0.11 24.90
C PRO A 779 -3.41 -0.67 26.21
N ASP A 780 -3.21 -0.01 27.36
CA ASP A 780 -3.35 -0.63 28.68
C ASP A 780 -4.77 -1.15 28.92
N ILE A 781 -5.78 -0.31 28.68
CA ILE A 781 -7.20 -0.66 28.85
C ILE A 781 -7.59 -1.78 27.88
N ASN A 782 -7.18 -1.69 26.62
CA ASN A 782 -7.50 -2.68 25.60
C ASN A 782 -6.93 -4.06 25.94
N ILE A 783 -5.66 -4.12 26.36
CA ILE A 783 -5.00 -5.37 26.76
C ILE A 783 -5.64 -5.95 28.02
N ARG A 784 -5.98 -5.12 29.02
CA ARG A 784 -6.71 -5.54 30.23
C ARG A 784 -8.06 -6.16 29.89
N LEU A 785 -8.84 -5.51 29.04
CA LEU A 785 -10.14 -6.02 28.60
C LEU A 785 -9.98 -7.30 27.77
N GLY A 786 -9.04 -7.32 26.84
CA GLY A 786 -8.86 -8.44 25.91
C GLY A 786 -8.36 -9.69 26.61
N THR A 787 -7.37 -9.57 27.51
CA THR A 787 -6.87 -10.71 28.31
C THR A 787 -7.96 -11.24 29.26
N ALA A 788 -8.74 -10.38 29.90
CA ALA A 788 -9.89 -10.81 30.70
C ALA A 788 -10.94 -11.56 29.86
N TYR A 789 -11.18 -11.11 28.62
CA TYR A 789 -12.07 -11.82 27.70
C TYR A 789 -11.50 -13.18 27.25
N VAL A 790 -10.20 -13.25 26.89
CA VAL A 790 -9.50 -14.51 26.57
C VAL A 790 -9.64 -15.51 27.72
N ALA A 791 -9.43 -15.07 28.96
CA ALA A 791 -9.58 -15.92 30.15
C ALA A 791 -11.02 -16.46 30.28
N SER A 792 -12.02 -15.63 30.01
CA SER A 792 -13.43 -16.04 30.07
C SER A 792 -13.78 -17.12 29.03
N VAL A 793 -13.28 -16.99 27.79
CA VAL A 793 -13.53 -18.00 26.74
C VAL A 793 -12.69 -19.25 26.95
N LEU A 794 -11.49 -19.13 27.53
CA LEU A 794 -10.66 -20.27 27.91
C LEU A 794 -11.31 -21.12 29.00
N LYS A 795 -11.88 -20.47 30.02
CA LYS A 795 -12.65 -21.15 31.07
C LYS A 795 -13.85 -21.90 30.49
N ARG A 796 -14.61 -21.27 29.59
CA ARG A 796 -15.75 -21.90 28.88
C ARG A 796 -15.33 -23.07 27.99
N ALA A 797 -14.11 -23.04 27.46
CA ALA A 797 -13.53 -24.07 26.62
C ALA A 797 -12.86 -25.20 27.43
N ASN A 798 -13.09 -25.30 28.75
CA ASN A 798 -12.43 -26.27 29.62
C ASN A 798 -10.89 -26.26 29.48
N ASN A 799 -10.30 -25.05 29.43
CA ASN A 799 -8.87 -24.81 29.23
C ASN A 799 -8.31 -25.31 27.88
N ASN A 800 -9.16 -25.61 26.90
CA ASN A 800 -8.72 -25.89 25.54
C ASN A 800 -8.43 -24.57 24.80
N ALA A 801 -7.15 -24.34 24.55
CA ALA A 801 -6.61 -23.17 23.86
C ALA A 801 -7.22 -22.93 22.48
N MET A 802 -7.38 -24.00 21.70
CA MET A 802 -7.87 -23.91 20.34
C MET A 802 -9.33 -23.47 20.30
N LEU A 803 -10.15 -24.11 21.14
CA LEU A 803 -11.56 -23.73 21.29
C LEU A 803 -11.71 -22.31 21.84
N ALA A 804 -10.80 -21.87 22.73
CA ALA A 804 -10.77 -20.50 23.24
C ALA A 804 -10.47 -19.48 22.13
N VAL A 805 -9.44 -19.72 21.32
CA VAL A 805 -9.08 -18.88 20.15
C VAL A 805 -10.21 -18.85 19.12
N ALA A 806 -10.82 -20.01 18.83
CA ALA A 806 -12.00 -20.07 17.96
C ALA A 806 -13.17 -19.27 18.55
N SER A 807 -13.38 -19.35 19.86
CA SER A 807 -14.48 -18.65 20.56
C SER A 807 -14.27 -17.15 20.64
N TYR A 808 -13.01 -16.71 20.69
CA TYR A 808 -12.66 -15.29 20.67
C TYR A 808 -13.16 -14.61 19.40
N ASN A 809 -12.93 -15.25 18.24
CA ASN A 809 -13.33 -14.72 16.93
C ASN A 809 -14.76 -15.11 16.52
N GLY A 810 -15.11 -16.40 16.57
CA GLY A 810 -16.41 -16.92 16.11
C GLY A 810 -17.54 -16.87 17.15
N GLY A 811 -17.22 -16.49 18.39
CA GLY A 811 -18.15 -16.46 19.50
C GLY A 811 -18.32 -17.83 20.19
N PRO A 812 -18.38 -17.87 21.54
CA PRO A 812 -18.38 -19.12 22.30
C PRO A 812 -19.61 -20.01 22.05
N ASN A 813 -20.78 -19.41 21.78
CA ASN A 813 -22.00 -20.18 21.52
C ASN A 813 -21.96 -20.90 20.17
N ALA A 814 -21.35 -20.28 19.15
CA ALA A 814 -21.19 -20.89 17.84
C ALA A 814 -20.20 -22.06 17.90
N VAL A 815 -19.05 -21.84 18.56
CA VAL A 815 -18.02 -22.87 18.79
C VAL A 815 -18.57 -24.05 19.57
N ALA A 816 -19.32 -23.83 20.66
CA ALA A 816 -19.94 -24.91 21.42
C ALA A 816 -20.91 -25.76 20.56
N ARG A 817 -21.71 -25.10 19.70
CA ARG A 817 -22.60 -25.80 18.77
C ARG A 817 -21.82 -26.62 17.73
N TRP A 818 -20.78 -26.05 17.13
CA TRP A 818 -19.95 -26.76 16.15
C TRP A 818 -19.22 -27.94 16.78
N LEU A 819 -18.71 -27.79 18.00
CA LEU A 819 -18.05 -28.88 18.72
C LEU A 819 -19.02 -30.03 18.99
N LYS A 820 -20.24 -29.71 19.47
CA LYS A 820 -21.29 -30.71 19.65
C LYS A 820 -21.62 -31.44 18.33
N GLN A 821 -21.74 -30.71 17.22
CA GLN A 821 -22.00 -31.29 15.90
C GLN A 821 -20.85 -32.17 15.40
N HIS A 822 -19.61 -31.79 15.69
CA HIS A 822 -18.42 -32.58 15.35
C HIS A 822 -18.36 -33.88 16.15
N GLN A 823 -18.57 -33.79 17.47
CA GLN A 823 -18.60 -34.96 18.36
C GLN A 823 -19.75 -35.91 18.03
N ALA A 824 -20.91 -35.39 17.63
CA ALA A 824 -22.05 -36.19 17.20
C ALA A 824 -21.76 -37.05 15.94
N GLN A 825 -20.71 -36.74 15.17
CA GLN A 825 -20.24 -37.56 14.06
C GLN A 825 -19.28 -38.68 14.49
N GLY A 826 -19.00 -38.82 15.80
CA GLY A 826 -18.04 -39.80 16.31
C GLY A 826 -16.59 -39.47 15.96
N ILE A 827 -16.30 -38.22 15.60
CA ILE A 827 -14.95 -37.75 15.26
C ILE A 827 -14.34 -37.08 16.49
N SER A 828 -13.19 -37.58 16.94
CA SER A 828 -12.43 -37.03 18.07
C SER A 828 -11.23 -36.17 17.65
N ASP A 829 -10.90 -36.19 16.36
CA ASP A 829 -9.73 -35.52 15.80
C ASP A 829 -9.96 -34.00 15.70
N MET A 830 -9.25 -33.26 16.54
CA MET A 830 -9.38 -31.80 16.59
C MET A 830 -8.76 -31.09 15.37
N ASP A 831 -7.86 -31.73 14.61
CA ASP A 831 -7.42 -31.16 13.32
C ASP A 831 -8.57 -31.20 12.30
N VAL A 832 -9.38 -32.27 12.33
CA VAL A 832 -10.60 -32.38 11.54
C VAL A 832 -11.66 -31.38 12.01
N TYR A 833 -11.76 -31.13 13.31
CA TYR A 833 -12.62 -30.07 13.85
C TYR A 833 -12.25 -28.71 13.27
N VAL A 834 -10.96 -28.32 13.30
CA VAL A 834 -10.50 -27.03 12.79
C VAL A 834 -10.86 -26.86 11.31
N GLU A 835 -10.64 -27.87 10.47
CA GLU A 835 -11.00 -27.79 9.05
C GLU A 835 -12.51 -27.71 8.78
N ASN A 836 -13.33 -28.21 9.71
CA ASN A 836 -14.79 -28.18 9.63
C ASN A 836 -15.45 -26.96 10.28
N ILE A 837 -14.68 -26.04 10.89
CA ILE A 837 -15.22 -24.77 11.40
C ILE A 837 -15.98 -24.06 10.25
N PRO A 838 -17.30 -23.84 10.36
CA PRO A 838 -18.12 -23.35 9.25
C PRO A 838 -17.82 -21.91 8.82
N TYR A 839 -17.29 -21.09 9.73
CA TYR A 839 -16.88 -19.73 9.40
C TYR A 839 -15.46 -19.76 8.86
N ASP A 840 -15.30 -19.45 7.57
CA ASP A 840 -13.99 -19.36 6.90
C ASP A 840 -13.02 -18.48 7.69
N GLU A 841 -13.51 -17.31 8.15
CA GLU A 841 -12.73 -16.37 8.96
C GLU A 841 -12.22 -17.01 10.25
N THR A 842 -13.10 -17.64 11.04
CA THR A 842 -12.71 -18.28 12.31
C THR A 842 -11.77 -19.46 12.10
N ARG A 843 -11.98 -20.25 11.04
CA ARG A 843 -11.11 -21.36 10.68
C ARG A 843 -9.69 -20.90 10.35
N ASP A 844 -9.57 -19.85 9.55
CA ASP A 844 -8.28 -19.23 9.23
C ASP A 844 -7.66 -18.55 10.44
N TYR A 845 -8.49 -17.91 11.28
CA TYR A 845 -8.06 -17.23 12.49
C TYR A 845 -7.35 -18.18 13.45
N VAL A 846 -7.92 -19.35 13.72
CA VAL A 846 -7.29 -20.38 14.56
C VAL A 846 -5.90 -20.74 14.04
N ARG A 847 -5.78 -21.05 12.74
CA ARG A 847 -4.48 -21.43 12.15
C ARG A 847 -3.45 -20.30 12.24
N LYS A 848 -3.87 -19.07 11.96
CA LYS A 848 -2.98 -17.90 12.02
C LYS A 848 -2.51 -17.62 13.45
N VAL A 849 -3.41 -17.59 14.43
CA VAL A 849 -3.04 -17.34 15.84
C VAL A 849 -2.08 -18.40 16.35
N PHE A 850 -2.33 -19.69 16.08
CA PHE A 850 -1.42 -20.75 16.51
C PHE A 850 -0.07 -20.73 15.77
N SER A 851 -0.06 -20.43 14.47
CA SER A 851 1.19 -20.19 13.75
C SER A 851 1.96 -19.05 14.38
N HIS A 852 1.31 -17.93 14.72
CA HIS A 852 1.99 -16.82 15.40
C HIS A 852 2.49 -17.21 16.78
N TYR A 853 1.66 -17.84 17.59
CA TYR A 853 2.03 -18.31 18.93
C TYR A 853 3.27 -19.21 18.89
N TRP A 854 3.28 -20.22 18.02
CA TRP A 854 4.43 -21.11 17.90
C TRP A 854 5.66 -20.43 17.30
N ASN A 855 5.51 -19.46 16.41
CA ASN A 855 6.63 -18.63 15.94
C ASN A 855 7.21 -17.79 17.08
N TYR A 856 6.38 -17.20 17.94
CA TYR A 856 6.81 -16.54 19.17
C TYR A 856 7.55 -17.51 20.10
N GLU A 857 7.01 -18.71 20.33
CA GLU A 857 7.70 -19.75 21.11
C GLU A 857 9.09 -20.07 20.54
N GLN A 858 9.17 -20.26 19.22
CA GLN A 858 10.42 -20.59 18.54
C GLN A 858 11.46 -19.49 18.67
N LEU A 859 11.05 -18.23 18.52
CA LEU A 859 11.93 -17.07 18.59
C LEU A 859 12.46 -16.83 20.00
N TYR A 860 11.61 -16.99 21.01
CA TYR A 860 11.83 -16.39 22.31
C TYR A 860 12.11 -17.43 23.41
N LEU A 861 11.73 -18.71 23.26
CA LEU A 861 12.01 -19.73 24.29
C LEU A 861 13.35 -20.45 24.14
N HIS A 862 13.87 -20.57 22.92
CA HIS A 862 15.11 -21.33 22.68
C HIS A 862 16.39 -20.55 23.02
N GLN A 863 16.29 -19.27 23.39
CA GLN A 863 17.46 -18.42 23.71
C GLN A 863 18.00 -18.61 25.14
N HIS A 864 17.29 -19.32 26.02
CA HIS A 864 17.72 -19.54 27.41
C HIS A 864 18.39 -20.90 27.66
N LYS A 865 18.70 -21.67 26.61
CA LYS A 865 19.33 -23.00 26.73
C LYS A 865 20.82 -23.03 26.37
N ASN A 866 21.39 -21.91 25.93
CA ASN A 866 22.82 -21.79 25.61
C ASN A 866 23.47 -20.73 26.47
#